data_AF-A0AAF5DCP4-F1
#
_entry.id   AF-A0AAF5DCP4-F1
#
_cell.length_a   1.000
_cell.length_b   1.000
_cell.length_c   1.000
_cell.angle_alpha   90.00
_cell.angle_beta   90.00
_cell.angle_gamma   90.00
#
_symmetry.space_group_name_H-M   'P 1'
#
loop_
_entity.id
_entity.type
_entity.pdbx_description
1 polymer ?
#
loop_
_entity_poly.entity_id
_entity_poly.type
_entity_poly.pdbx_seq_one_letter_code
_entity_poly.pdbx_strand_id
1 'polypeptide(L)'
;FVIMNRYILVTHSINLIIITILSFVLFNLTTANDRKNLVMVQVVWRHGQRAPINGYPNDIYSEESWGIPYATLTKDGTLQQEELGKNLRKLYIESSGFISNKYNPDEVQIRSTKKNRTIESAYANLRGFYNIESSNDIPILTDFFGINGEWSKGKACPKLKELTDKRIQSIENKVYNDNKEFIDMLKEKSGLSEMSLFKISNLFDIFYSHKKLNKNLPEWMNDENYEKLKQLSFEIYRLIDGASAFGLEEDLEMTKLYEGPLLKTIIDNFDKKRCQNGISKFILKLLPQNDDRSTSSNLKYVAYSAHDYTISGLFFIMGINDFMGSERLEIDYTATLFFELYKNNKNQLEIKILFSNRKGENIFDITDTVIGCKGSKTCLYNDFKNGISERIPSNIKEESEYFLHLSENDTTFIKNGYFDLICLTNLSLVYKHLLMKYYLYFFISIFFCFFYLNLSQENSKNIPVLVQVVFRHGERVPVKSYPNDPYKNFNWGVPLGSLTKNGFKQQIRLGNELRKRYIENFQIVSPKYNPNEIQVRSTNKSRTILSAYANLKGFFNNTNIGNIPILTDFFGIPVPWNGGQTCLKYKEMITKKLNFYQEPFYKSNKKFIDNISKKAGFSKMSFLNVTYLYDTIHVQNRFNFSKPKWLTKNELFMLRYLTNEIYKFQNGLPSFGLPEDLELIKHNEGPLFRTILDNFDLKQKVNRKNIGVKRLENKFLSSNFSDSMRYVIFSAHDYTIANLFAIMSNKDFINNLELYFDFTATLFFELYLNNTNEYEIKILFSKKEGKNIIDITDKIRGCKGSKKCLYSDFKNSNYFSMKYYIIFFISLFVCLFNLNLSKNNGRKRKLVLAQVVFRHGERAPLKTYQNDPYKNYDWGVPLGTLTETGVKQIERLGKNLRKRYVKIFKIVSSKYNKKEILVRSTNKNRTLESARAFLRGFYKLKGIPNIPILYDFFGIPVPYMGGVTCLKYKEMITQIKESYEETFYKNNKKFLDSLAKKTGFKRMYINNVTLVYDTIYIQNKLNLPRPKWLSRRQFRKLKHLTYQIYRLQDGVPCFDFPENVELMKVNEGPLLRTIMNNMEIKQEYRKNKKVDLKNKYLYSNFTGSMNFVTVAAHDYTLANLFSIIFKKKYLNSSVLHFQFAASLHFELYLNQKNKYEIKIVFSGNGGRKFVDITHKARGCFGSKICLFDDFKKAMDRRVLKDIQGECFNNLNFWKKE
;
A
#
# COMPACT_ATOMS: atom_id res chain seq x y z
N PHE A 1 30.65 -88.85 24.63
CA PHE A 1 30.68 -87.61 25.46
C PHE A 1 31.28 -86.39 24.75
N VAL A 2 32.61 -86.27 24.55
CA VAL A 2 33.24 -85.00 24.09
C VAL A 2 32.62 -84.40 22.81
N ILE A 3 32.26 -85.23 21.82
CA ILE A 3 31.63 -84.79 20.56
C ILE A 3 30.22 -84.20 20.78
N MET A 4 29.42 -84.78 21.69
CA MET A 4 28.08 -84.25 22.02
C MET A 4 28.17 -82.88 22.70
N ASN A 5 29.13 -82.65 23.61
CA ASN A 5 29.30 -81.34 24.23
C ASN A 5 29.69 -80.25 23.22
N ARG A 6 30.43 -80.58 22.16
CA ARG A 6 30.68 -79.62 21.06
C ARG A 6 29.41 -79.32 20.26
N TYR A 7 28.57 -80.31 19.98
CA TYR A 7 27.25 -80.08 19.35
C TYR A 7 26.30 -79.27 20.22
N ILE A 8 26.28 -79.50 21.54
CA ILE A 8 25.47 -78.72 22.50
C ILE A 8 25.97 -77.27 22.56
N LEU A 9 27.28 -77.04 22.65
CA LEU A 9 27.85 -75.67 22.63
C LEU A 9 27.62 -74.94 21.29
N VAL A 10 27.75 -75.63 20.15
CA VAL A 10 27.47 -75.03 18.84
C VAL A 10 25.99 -74.75 18.64
N THR A 11 25.08 -75.67 19.03
CA THR A 11 23.63 -75.42 18.95
C THR A 11 23.16 -74.36 19.94
N HIS A 12 23.73 -74.27 21.15
CA HIS A 12 23.48 -73.16 22.06
C HIS A 12 24.02 -71.84 21.51
N SER A 13 25.20 -71.82 20.87
CA SER A 13 25.75 -70.62 20.23
C SER A 13 24.88 -70.17 19.06
N ILE A 14 24.45 -71.10 18.20
CA ILE A 14 23.54 -70.82 17.07
C ILE A 14 22.18 -70.37 17.58
N ASN A 15 21.63 -70.99 18.63
CA ASN A 15 20.37 -70.54 19.24
C ASN A 15 20.51 -69.18 19.93
N LEU A 16 21.65 -68.85 20.56
CA LEU A 16 21.90 -67.51 21.10
C LEU A 16 22.04 -66.47 19.99
N ILE A 17 22.67 -66.83 18.86
CA ILE A 17 22.76 -65.98 17.66
C ILE A 17 21.38 -65.82 16.99
N ILE A 18 20.58 -66.87 16.90
CA ILE A 18 19.22 -66.81 16.36
C ILE A 18 18.29 -66.06 17.33
N ILE A 19 18.43 -66.19 18.64
CA ILE A 19 17.64 -65.43 19.63
C ILE A 19 18.11 -63.97 19.72
N THR A 20 19.39 -63.66 19.56
CA THR A 20 19.86 -62.26 19.45
C THR A 20 19.51 -61.65 18.11
N ILE A 21 19.56 -62.36 17.00
CA ILE A 21 19.06 -61.88 15.70
C ILE A 21 17.54 -61.74 15.74
N LEU A 22 16.78 -62.71 16.26
CA LEU A 22 15.32 -62.61 16.39
C LEU A 22 14.91 -61.54 17.40
N SER A 23 15.60 -61.37 18.52
CA SER A 23 15.30 -60.25 19.43
C SER A 23 15.77 -58.92 18.87
N PHE A 24 16.85 -58.83 18.10
CA PHE A 24 17.23 -57.60 17.39
C PHE A 24 16.27 -57.30 16.24
N VAL A 25 15.74 -58.31 15.54
CA VAL A 25 14.73 -58.18 14.48
C VAL A 25 13.36 -57.86 15.08
N LEU A 26 12.92 -58.52 16.16
CA LEU A 26 11.72 -58.13 16.90
C LEU A 26 11.88 -56.77 17.56
N PHE A 27 13.05 -56.38 18.05
CA PHE A 27 13.28 -55.03 18.59
C PHE A 27 13.24 -54.00 17.47
N ASN A 28 13.77 -54.29 16.27
CA ASN A 28 13.62 -53.40 15.09
C ASN A 28 12.21 -53.43 14.47
N LEU A 29 11.41 -54.50 14.63
CA LEU A 29 10.02 -54.61 14.17
C LEU A 29 9.02 -54.02 15.17
N THR A 30 9.30 -54.06 16.47
CA THR A 30 8.50 -53.40 17.52
C THR A 30 8.92 -51.94 17.72
N THR A 31 10.17 -51.59 17.42
CA THR A 31 10.60 -50.19 17.21
C THR A 31 10.50 -49.74 15.74
N ALA A 32 9.76 -50.47 14.89
CA ALA A 32 9.27 -49.99 13.59
C ALA A 32 8.14 -48.94 13.73
N ASN A 33 8.13 -48.22 14.86
CA ASN A 33 7.32 -47.03 15.07
C ASN A 33 7.91 -45.89 14.21
N ASP A 34 7.44 -45.87 12.97
CA ASP A 34 7.78 -45.02 11.84
C ASP A 34 8.54 -43.72 12.21
N ARG A 35 9.84 -43.64 11.91
CA ARG A 35 10.78 -42.57 12.37
C ARG A 35 10.54 -41.20 11.70
N LYS A 36 9.35 -40.66 11.91
CA LYS A 36 8.88 -39.36 11.42
C LYS A 36 9.58 -38.24 12.18
N ASN A 37 10.45 -37.52 11.49
CA ASN A 37 11.19 -36.41 12.07
C ASN A 37 10.29 -35.17 12.12
N LEU A 38 10.00 -34.65 13.33
CA LEU A 38 9.22 -33.42 13.51
C LEU A 38 9.99 -32.21 12.94
N VAL A 39 9.32 -31.40 12.13
CA VAL A 39 9.92 -30.29 11.36
C VAL A 39 9.43 -28.93 11.83
N MET A 40 8.13 -28.82 12.12
CA MET A 40 7.49 -27.60 12.62
C MET A 40 6.19 -27.92 13.36
N VAL A 41 5.94 -27.22 14.45
CA VAL A 41 4.70 -27.27 15.25
C VAL A 41 4.02 -25.92 15.19
N GLN A 42 2.70 -25.90 15.07
CA GLN A 42 1.89 -24.69 15.23
C GLN A 42 0.65 -25.01 16.08
N VAL A 43 0.42 -24.27 17.15
CA VAL A 43 -0.69 -24.52 18.10
C VAL A 43 -1.60 -23.32 18.27
N VAL A 44 -2.90 -23.57 18.38
CA VAL A 44 -3.94 -22.56 18.60
C VAL A 44 -4.71 -22.95 19.87
N TRP A 45 -4.77 -22.08 20.88
CA TRP A 45 -5.43 -22.41 22.15
C TRP A 45 -6.43 -21.35 22.61
N ARG A 46 -7.57 -21.79 23.17
CA ARG A 46 -8.49 -20.93 23.93
C ARG A 46 -7.78 -20.42 25.18
N HIS A 47 -8.05 -19.18 25.60
CA HIS A 47 -7.62 -18.70 26.91
C HIS A 47 -8.11 -19.61 28.06
N GLY A 48 -7.50 -19.48 29.24
CA GLY A 48 -8.00 -20.13 30.46
C GLY A 48 -9.35 -19.58 30.94
N GLN A 49 -9.85 -20.15 32.03
CA GLN A 49 -11.07 -19.73 32.73
C GLN A 49 -11.05 -18.22 33.04
N ARG A 50 -12.21 -17.58 32.92
CA ARG A 50 -12.41 -16.13 33.07
C ARG A 50 -13.74 -15.83 33.75
N ALA A 51 -13.90 -14.61 34.25
CA ALA A 51 -15.22 -14.06 34.54
C ALA A 51 -16.11 -14.01 33.26
N PRO A 52 -17.45 -13.97 33.39
CA PRO A 52 -18.36 -13.72 32.27
C PRO A 52 -17.97 -12.47 31.45
N ILE A 53 -18.34 -12.39 30.17
CA ILE A 53 -17.99 -11.21 29.34
C ILE A 53 -18.70 -9.93 29.83
N ASN A 54 -19.88 -10.09 30.43
CA ASN A 54 -20.74 -9.11 31.05
C ASN A 54 -21.83 -9.87 31.83
N GLY A 55 -22.60 -9.20 32.69
CA GLY A 55 -23.86 -9.73 33.24
C GLY A 55 -25.08 -9.45 32.34
N TYR A 56 -26.26 -9.88 32.78
CA TYR A 56 -27.58 -9.52 32.23
C TYR A 56 -28.42 -8.75 33.28
N PRO A 57 -29.52 -8.06 32.90
CA PRO A 57 -30.25 -7.18 33.83
C PRO A 57 -30.73 -7.83 35.13
N ASN A 58 -31.20 -9.08 35.06
CA ASN A 58 -31.64 -9.86 36.23
C ASN A 58 -30.55 -10.86 36.72
N ASP A 59 -29.26 -10.58 36.50
CA ASP A 59 -28.19 -11.49 36.92
C ASP A 59 -28.03 -11.49 38.44
N ILE A 60 -27.93 -12.68 39.02
CA ILE A 60 -27.72 -12.89 40.46
C ILE A 60 -26.28 -12.55 40.91
N TYR A 61 -25.37 -12.26 39.96
CA TYR A 61 -24.01 -11.81 40.23
C TYR A 61 -23.69 -10.47 39.54
N SER A 62 -23.41 -9.44 40.35
CA SER A 62 -22.84 -8.17 39.86
C SER A 62 -21.39 -8.36 39.37
N GLU A 63 -20.78 -7.32 38.79
CA GLU A 63 -19.35 -7.36 38.44
C GLU A 63 -18.46 -7.60 39.68
N GLU A 64 -18.86 -7.05 40.82
CA GLU A 64 -18.13 -7.16 42.10
C GLU A 64 -18.14 -8.60 42.64
N SER A 65 -19.22 -9.36 42.40
CA SER A 65 -19.38 -10.77 42.83
C SER A 65 -18.36 -11.75 42.26
N TRP A 66 -17.57 -11.32 41.27
CA TRP A 66 -16.49 -12.10 40.64
C TRP A 66 -15.10 -11.84 41.26
N GLY A 67 -14.94 -10.76 42.04
CA GLY A 67 -13.65 -10.33 42.62
C GLY A 67 -12.60 -9.85 41.59
N ILE A 68 -12.93 -9.90 40.30
CA ILE A 68 -12.16 -9.40 39.16
C ILE A 68 -13.13 -8.79 38.13
N PRO A 69 -12.72 -7.81 37.31
CA PRO A 69 -13.59 -7.23 36.29
C PRO A 69 -14.08 -8.26 35.26
N TYR A 70 -15.23 -8.01 34.65
CA TYR A 70 -15.79 -8.87 33.61
C TYR A 70 -14.78 -9.14 32.48
N ALA A 71 -14.88 -10.34 31.90
CA ALA A 71 -14.05 -10.85 30.81
C ALA A 71 -12.55 -11.02 31.12
N THR A 72 -12.11 -10.84 32.37
CA THR A 72 -10.74 -11.00 32.87
C THR A 72 -10.40 -12.46 33.18
N LEU A 73 -9.15 -12.87 32.96
CA LEU A 73 -8.65 -14.22 33.28
C LEU A 73 -8.62 -14.43 34.80
N THR A 74 -9.08 -15.57 35.29
CA THR A 74 -9.03 -15.88 36.73
C THR A 74 -7.65 -16.37 37.16
N LYS A 75 -7.43 -16.48 38.48
CA LYS A 75 -6.25 -17.17 39.04
C LYS A 75 -6.16 -18.61 38.53
N ASP A 76 -7.28 -19.33 38.49
CA ASP A 76 -7.30 -20.71 38.03
C ASP A 76 -7.14 -20.81 36.51
N GLY A 77 -7.70 -19.88 35.73
CA GLY A 77 -7.43 -19.75 34.30
C GLY A 77 -5.97 -19.44 33.98
N THR A 78 -5.27 -18.76 34.88
CA THR A 78 -3.82 -18.56 34.81
C THR A 78 -3.07 -19.88 35.09
N LEU A 79 -3.47 -20.63 36.12
CA LEU A 79 -2.87 -21.93 36.46
C LEU A 79 -3.12 -23.00 35.37
N GLN A 80 -4.33 -23.08 34.82
CA GLN A 80 -4.68 -23.96 33.68
C GLN A 80 -3.77 -23.71 32.46
N GLN A 81 -3.39 -22.44 32.23
CA GLN A 81 -2.49 -22.08 31.13
C GLN A 81 -1.03 -22.43 31.45
N GLU A 82 -0.56 -22.24 32.68
CA GLU A 82 0.75 -22.78 33.11
C GLU A 82 0.82 -24.31 32.99
N GLU A 83 -0.27 -25.00 33.31
CA GLU A 83 -0.40 -26.45 33.20
C GLU A 83 -0.38 -26.93 31.74
N LEU A 84 -1.12 -26.25 30.85
CA LEU A 84 -0.99 -26.41 29.39
C LEU A 84 0.47 -26.19 28.94
N GLY A 85 1.13 -25.14 29.44
CA GLY A 85 2.55 -24.89 29.19
C GLY A 85 3.45 -26.05 29.62
N LYS A 86 3.24 -26.60 30.82
CA LYS A 86 3.99 -27.77 31.35
C LYS A 86 3.73 -29.03 30.53
N ASN A 87 2.52 -29.24 30.02
CA ASN A 87 2.22 -30.39 29.17
C ASN A 87 2.80 -30.23 27.75
N LEU A 88 2.75 -29.03 27.17
CA LEU A 88 3.45 -28.69 25.93
C LEU A 88 4.98 -28.84 26.05
N ARG A 89 5.55 -28.54 27.22
CA ARG A 89 6.97 -28.71 27.53
C ARG A 89 7.39 -30.19 27.49
N LYS A 90 6.62 -31.08 28.15
CA LYS A 90 6.85 -32.53 28.11
C LYS A 90 6.96 -33.01 26.67
N LEU A 91 6.01 -32.60 25.80
CA LEU A 91 5.98 -32.99 24.39
C LEU A 91 7.18 -32.44 23.60
N TYR A 92 7.39 -31.12 23.61
CA TYR A 92 8.24 -30.44 22.62
C TYR A 92 9.64 -30.06 23.10
N ILE A 93 9.93 -30.16 24.39
CA ILE A 93 11.26 -29.90 24.97
C ILE A 93 11.84 -31.18 25.56
N GLU A 94 11.07 -31.93 26.35
CA GLU A 94 11.62 -33.00 27.19
C GLU A 94 11.62 -34.36 26.47
N SER A 95 10.48 -34.81 25.95
CA SER A 95 10.37 -36.12 25.26
C SER A 95 10.95 -36.14 23.84
N SER A 96 10.91 -35.01 23.12
CA SER A 96 11.33 -34.94 21.70
C SER A 96 12.61 -34.14 21.46
N GLY A 97 13.08 -33.35 22.43
CA GLY A 97 14.23 -32.44 22.25
C GLY A 97 14.05 -31.39 21.13
N PHE A 98 12.82 -31.20 20.64
CA PHE A 98 12.56 -30.44 19.41
C PHE A 98 12.81 -28.94 19.59
N ILE A 99 12.46 -28.37 20.73
CA ILE A 99 12.64 -26.97 21.12
C ILE A 99 13.72 -26.85 22.19
N SER A 100 14.55 -25.80 22.11
CA SER A 100 15.54 -25.49 23.15
C SER A 100 14.90 -25.33 24.53
N ASN A 101 15.50 -25.91 25.57
CA ASN A 101 15.07 -25.80 26.98
C ASN A 101 15.07 -24.35 27.54
N LYS A 102 15.61 -23.38 26.79
CA LYS A 102 15.53 -21.93 27.09
C LYS A 102 14.98 -21.20 25.88
N TYR A 103 14.21 -20.13 26.11
CA TYR A 103 13.60 -19.36 25.03
C TYR A 103 14.63 -18.89 24.01
N ASN A 104 14.37 -19.21 22.74
CA ASN A 104 15.15 -18.77 21.61
C ASN A 104 14.22 -18.10 20.57
N PRO A 105 14.35 -16.79 20.31
CA PRO A 105 13.50 -16.08 19.36
C PRO A 105 13.67 -16.53 17.90
N ASP A 106 14.74 -17.27 17.59
CA ASP A 106 14.91 -17.91 16.29
C ASP A 106 14.18 -19.26 16.18
N GLU A 107 13.72 -19.86 17.29
CA GLU A 107 12.99 -21.14 17.29
C GLU A 107 11.49 -20.99 17.60
N VAL A 108 11.12 -20.01 18.42
CA VAL A 108 9.78 -19.90 19.03
C VAL A 108 9.18 -18.50 18.84
N GLN A 109 7.98 -18.46 18.24
CA GLN A 109 7.19 -17.25 18.04
C GLN A 109 5.81 -17.39 18.70
N ILE A 110 5.43 -16.44 19.56
CA ILE A 110 4.12 -16.44 20.24
C ILE A 110 3.27 -15.28 19.73
N ARG A 111 2.01 -15.54 19.42
CA ARG A 111 1.04 -14.55 18.96
C ARG A 111 -0.23 -14.65 19.81
N SER A 112 -0.96 -13.55 19.90
CA SER A 112 -2.20 -13.48 20.68
C SER A 112 -3.18 -12.48 20.05
N THR A 113 -4.45 -12.59 20.39
CA THR A 113 -5.41 -11.51 20.10
C THR A 113 -5.17 -10.30 21.02
N LYS A 114 -5.91 -9.20 20.82
CA LYS A 114 -5.77 -7.96 21.60
C LYS A 114 -6.56 -7.94 22.92
N LYS A 115 -7.14 -9.08 23.34
CA LYS A 115 -7.83 -9.21 24.64
C LYS A 115 -6.82 -9.58 25.75
N ASN A 116 -6.85 -8.87 26.88
CA ASN A 116 -5.94 -9.10 28.02
C ASN A 116 -5.85 -10.58 28.38
N ARG A 117 -6.99 -11.26 28.55
CA ARG A 117 -7.04 -12.69 28.87
C ARG A 117 -6.27 -13.62 27.92
N THR A 118 -6.13 -13.30 26.62
CA THR A 118 -5.32 -14.11 25.68
C THR A 118 -3.84 -13.74 25.74
N ILE A 119 -3.50 -12.51 26.15
CA ILE A 119 -2.11 -12.07 26.36
C ILE A 119 -1.59 -12.67 27.68
N GLU A 120 -2.40 -12.57 28.75
CA GLU A 120 -2.16 -13.18 30.06
C GLU A 120 -2.09 -14.70 29.97
N SER A 121 -3.00 -15.35 29.24
CA SER A 121 -2.93 -16.80 28.96
C SER A 121 -1.63 -17.18 28.25
N ALA A 122 -1.18 -16.40 27.27
CA ALA A 122 0.09 -16.67 26.58
C ALA A 122 1.31 -16.45 27.49
N TYR A 123 1.31 -15.44 28.37
CA TYR A 123 2.36 -15.28 29.38
C TYR A 123 2.35 -16.42 30.41
N ALA A 124 1.19 -16.88 30.87
CA ALA A 124 1.06 -18.02 31.77
C ALA A 124 1.56 -19.32 31.12
N ASN A 125 1.13 -19.61 29.90
CA ASN A 125 1.62 -20.74 29.10
C ASN A 125 3.15 -20.75 29.00
N LEU A 126 3.77 -19.60 28.72
CA LEU A 126 5.23 -19.46 28.64
C LEU A 126 5.96 -19.73 29.96
N ARG A 127 5.36 -19.42 31.12
CA ARG A 127 5.95 -19.78 32.43
C ARG A 127 6.03 -21.29 32.59
N GLY A 128 4.95 -22.00 32.27
CA GLY A 128 4.94 -23.47 32.27
C GLY A 128 5.85 -24.10 31.22
N PHE A 129 5.85 -23.55 29.99
CA PHE A 129 6.59 -24.10 28.85
C PHE A 129 8.11 -24.05 29.04
N TYR A 130 8.63 -22.96 29.60
CA TYR A 130 10.05 -22.81 29.91
C TYR A 130 10.43 -23.12 31.37
N ASN A 131 9.44 -23.41 32.22
CA ASN A 131 9.61 -23.57 33.68
C ASN A 131 10.32 -22.34 34.31
N ILE A 132 9.72 -21.16 34.14
CA ILE A 132 10.27 -19.85 34.56
C ILE A 132 9.25 -19.04 35.38
N GLU A 133 9.73 -18.34 36.40
CA GLU A 133 8.91 -17.48 37.28
C GLU A 133 8.25 -16.31 36.54
N SER A 134 8.93 -15.74 35.54
CA SER A 134 8.41 -14.63 34.73
C SER A 134 8.73 -14.82 33.26
N SER A 135 7.69 -14.66 32.44
CA SER A 135 7.73 -14.72 30.98
C SER A 135 7.69 -13.33 30.33
N ASN A 136 7.70 -12.24 31.12
CA ASN A 136 7.52 -10.87 30.63
C ASN A 136 8.58 -10.43 29.59
N ASP A 137 9.80 -10.98 29.66
CA ASP A 137 10.88 -10.73 28.70
C ASP A 137 10.74 -11.55 27.39
N ILE A 138 9.69 -12.37 27.24
CA ILE A 138 9.39 -13.11 26.00
C ILE A 138 8.33 -12.32 25.20
N PRO A 139 8.60 -11.94 23.94
CA PRO A 139 7.69 -11.10 23.16
C PRO A 139 6.48 -11.89 22.62
N ILE A 140 5.28 -11.51 23.08
CA ILE A 140 4.00 -11.91 22.47
C ILE A 140 3.62 -10.87 21.41
N LEU A 141 3.26 -11.34 20.21
CA LEU A 141 2.86 -10.49 19.10
C LEU A 141 1.34 -10.38 18.99
N THR A 142 0.78 -9.16 19.13
CA THR A 142 -0.68 -8.94 19.04
C THR A 142 -1.20 -8.76 17.61
N ASP A 143 -0.39 -9.02 16.59
CA ASP A 143 -0.79 -9.07 15.18
C ASP A 143 -1.18 -10.52 14.83
N PHE A 144 -2.29 -11.00 15.41
CA PHE A 144 -2.67 -12.41 15.57
C PHE A 144 -2.28 -13.34 14.38
N PHE A 145 -2.68 -12.99 13.16
CA PHE A 145 -2.18 -13.57 11.91
C PHE A 145 -1.70 -12.50 10.91
N GLY A 146 -1.12 -11.42 11.45
CA GLY A 146 -0.68 -10.22 10.76
C GLY A 146 -1.71 -9.08 10.81
N ILE A 147 -3.01 -9.37 10.90
CA ILE A 147 -4.07 -8.36 10.94
C ILE A 147 -4.09 -7.59 12.27
N ASN A 148 -4.11 -6.25 12.18
CA ASN A 148 -4.01 -5.33 13.33
C ASN A 148 -5.35 -4.75 13.80
N GLY A 149 -6.44 -5.02 13.09
CA GLY A 149 -7.76 -4.95 13.71
C GLY A 149 -7.86 -5.99 14.83
N GLU A 150 -8.77 -5.77 15.78
CA GLU A 150 -9.16 -6.84 16.68
C GLU A 150 -9.96 -7.88 15.88
N TRP A 151 -9.34 -9.02 15.55
CA TRP A 151 -10.03 -10.11 14.85
C TRP A 151 -10.91 -10.89 15.82
N SER A 152 -12.02 -10.25 16.22
CA SER A 152 -13.08 -10.87 16.99
C SER A 152 -14.26 -11.16 16.09
N LYS A 153 -14.55 -12.46 15.88
CA LYS A 153 -15.60 -12.96 14.97
C LYS A 153 -15.58 -12.26 13.60
N GLY A 154 -14.38 -12.11 13.02
CA GLY A 154 -14.16 -11.51 11.71
C GLY A 154 -14.56 -10.04 11.52
N LYS A 155 -14.94 -9.29 12.56
CA LYS A 155 -15.51 -7.91 12.50
C LYS A 155 -14.71 -6.87 11.70
N ALA A 156 -13.43 -7.12 11.42
CA ALA A 156 -12.59 -6.26 10.57
C ALA A 156 -12.79 -6.48 9.06
N CYS A 157 -13.67 -7.40 8.65
CA CYS A 157 -14.00 -7.75 7.26
C CYS A 157 -15.42 -7.25 6.92
N PRO A 158 -15.59 -6.13 6.18
CA PRO A 158 -16.90 -5.59 5.84
C PRO A 158 -17.79 -6.59 5.09
N LYS A 159 -17.23 -7.32 4.12
CA LYS A 159 -17.94 -8.32 3.33
C LYS A 159 -18.47 -9.48 4.18
N LEU A 160 -17.68 -9.99 5.12
CA LEU A 160 -18.11 -11.03 6.05
C LEU A 160 -19.26 -10.51 6.92
N LYS A 161 -19.19 -9.27 7.43
CA LYS A 161 -20.31 -8.67 8.16
C LYS A 161 -21.58 -8.63 7.29
N GLU A 162 -21.48 -8.20 6.03
CA GLU A 162 -22.63 -8.17 5.11
C GLU A 162 -23.24 -9.57 4.90
N LEU A 163 -22.40 -10.60 4.74
CA LEU A 163 -22.86 -12.00 4.60
C LEU A 163 -23.51 -12.50 5.89
N THR A 164 -22.90 -12.29 7.06
CA THR A 164 -23.47 -12.66 8.37
C THR A 164 -24.79 -11.93 8.65
N ASP A 165 -24.85 -10.61 8.43
CA ASP A 165 -26.07 -9.81 8.61
C ASP A 165 -27.22 -10.37 7.73
N LYS A 166 -26.95 -10.69 6.46
CA LYS A 166 -27.92 -11.29 5.53
C LYS A 166 -28.35 -12.70 5.93
N ARG A 167 -27.39 -13.57 6.32
CA ARG A 167 -27.65 -14.97 6.69
C ARG A 167 -28.50 -15.03 7.97
N ILE A 168 -28.24 -14.15 8.94
CA ILE A 168 -29.12 -13.95 10.10
C ILE A 168 -30.51 -13.49 9.66
N GLN A 169 -30.62 -12.40 8.90
CA GLN A 169 -31.92 -11.86 8.45
C GLN A 169 -32.78 -12.87 7.69
N SER A 170 -32.17 -13.82 6.95
CA SER A 170 -32.91 -14.86 6.23
C SER A 170 -33.58 -15.92 7.12
N ILE A 171 -33.16 -16.05 8.38
CA ILE A 171 -33.61 -17.15 9.27
C ILE A 171 -34.11 -16.66 10.64
N GLU A 172 -33.77 -15.45 11.07
CA GLU A 172 -34.00 -14.95 12.42
C GLU A 172 -35.48 -15.05 12.87
N ASN A 173 -36.43 -14.64 12.02
CA ASN A 173 -37.86 -14.78 12.31
C ASN A 173 -38.31 -16.25 12.47
N LYS A 174 -37.72 -17.19 11.71
CA LYS A 174 -38.00 -18.62 11.85
C LYS A 174 -37.47 -19.11 13.20
N VAL A 175 -36.21 -18.77 13.55
CA VAL A 175 -35.62 -19.17 14.84
C VAL A 175 -36.44 -18.66 16.02
N TYR A 176 -36.97 -17.43 15.96
CA TYR A 176 -37.89 -16.91 16.98
C TYR A 176 -39.21 -17.66 17.08
N ASN A 177 -39.83 -18.02 15.94
CA ASN A 177 -41.09 -18.76 15.96
C ASN A 177 -40.88 -20.21 16.46
N ASP A 178 -39.88 -20.91 15.92
CA ASP A 178 -39.55 -22.30 16.25
C ASP A 178 -39.15 -22.50 17.72
N ASN A 179 -38.69 -21.44 18.41
CA ASN A 179 -38.22 -21.48 19.80
C ASN A 179 -38.99 -20.49 20.70
N LYS A 180 -40.20 -20.06 20.31
CA LYS A 180 -40.87 -18.89 20.86
C LYS A 180 -40.99 -18.89 22.39
N GLU A 181 -41.58 -19.93 22.96
CA GLU A 181 -41.81 -20.05 24.40
C GLU A 181 -40.51 -19.99 25.21
N PHE A 182 -39.47 -20.68 24.72
CA PHE A 182 -38.17 -20.72 25.35
C PHE A 182 -37.46 -19.35 25.28
N ILE A 183 -37.52 -18.67 24.13
CA ILE A 183 -36.89 -17.35 23.97
C ILE A 183 -37.65 -16.27 24.75
N ASP A 184 -38.98 -16.31 24.79
CA ASP A 184 -39.78 -15.39 25.61
C ASP A 184 -39.50 -15.60 27.10
N MET A 185 -39.37 -16.85 27.56
CA MET A 185 -38.91 -17.18 28.92
C MET A 185 -37.50 -16.62 29.19
N LEU A 186 -36.52 -16.87 28.30
CA LEU A 186 -35.17 -16.31 28.43
C LEU A 186 -35.20 -14.77 28.50
N LYS A 187 -36.06 -14.13 27.71
CA LYS A 187 -36.24 -12.68 27.68
C LYS A 187 -36.77 -12.15 29.01
N GLU A 188 -37.87 -12.73 29.49
CA GLU A 188 -38.51 -12.38 30.76
C GLU A 188 -37.56 -12.57 31.94
N LYS A 189 -37.01 -13.79 32.11
CA LYS A 189 -36.20 -14.12 33.28
C LYS A 189 -34.85 -13.42 33.30
N SER A 190 -34.25 -13.10 32.15
CA SER A 190 -33.02 -12.29 32.08
C SER A 190 -33.25 -10.77 32.16
N GLY A 191 -34.47 -10.28 31.94
CA GLY A 191 -34.78 -8.85 31.92
C GLY A 191 -34.29 -8.11 30.67
N LEU A 192 -33.93 -8.82 29.59
CA LEU A 192 -33.45 -8.21 28.35
C LEU A 192 -34.62 -7.60 27.55
N SER A 193 -34.54 -6.31 27.22
CA SER A 193 -35.59 -5.57 26.49
C SER A 193 -35.94 -6.15 25.11
N GLU A 194 -34.95 -6.73 24.45
CA GLU A 194 -35.01 -7.44 23.18
C GLU A 194 -34.06 -8.64 23.26
N MET A 195 -34.42 -9.73 22.56
CA MET A 195 -33.50 -10.81 22.25
C MET A 195 -32.98 -10.63 20.81
N SER A 196 -31.73 -11.01 20.59
CA SER A 196 -31.10 -11.16 19.27
C SER A 196 -30.31 -12.48 19.29
N LEU A 197 -29.99 -13.09 18.14
CA LEU A 197 -29.19 -14.34 18.15
C LEU A 197 -27.83 -14.15 18.86
N PHE A 198 -27.25 -12.95 18.77
CA PHE A 198 -26.05 -12.58 19.53
C PHE A 198 -26.30 -12.49 21.05
N LYS A 199 -27.49 -12.08 21.51
CA LYS A 199 -27.83 -12.07 22.94
C LYS A 199 -28.08 -13.47 23.50
N ILE A 200 -28.74 -14.35 22.74
CA ILE A 200 -28.92 -15.78 23.11
C ILE A 200 -27.55 -16.44 23.32
N SER A 201 -26.65 -16.34 22.33
CA SER A 201 -25.31 -16.92 22.42
C SER A 201 -24.41 -16.26 23.49
N ASN A 202 -24.63 -14.99 23.82
CA ASN A 202 -23.98 -14.34 24.97
C ASN A 202 -24.50 -14.86 26.32
N LEU A 203 -25.81 -15.07 26.49
CA LEU A 203 -26.36 -15.67 27.73
C LEU A 203 -25.77 -17.06 27.99
N PHE A 204 -25.60 -17.87 26.93
CA PHE A 204 -24.91 -19.15 27.05
C PHE A 204 -23.47 -19.00 27.56
N ASP A 205 -22.69 -18.04 27.04
CA ASP A 205 -21.32 -17.80 27.52
C ASP A 205 -21.27 -17.39 29.01
N ILE A 206 -22.27 -16.64 29.48
CA ILE A 206 -22.43 -16.26 30.88
C ILE A 206 -22.70 -17.50 31.74
N PHE A 207 -23.74 -18.28 31.45
CA PHE A 207 -24.08 -19.47 32.23
C PHE A 207 -23.02 -20.58 32.13
N TYR A 208 -22.35 -20.74 30.99
CA TYR A 208 -21.18 -21.61 30.84
C TYR A 208 -20.04 -21.15 31.76
N SER A 209 -19.79 -19.83 31.83
CA SER A 209 -18.82 -19.27 32.77
C SER A 209 -19.21 -19.52 34.23
N HIS A 210 -20.50 -19.39 34.59
CA HIS A 210 -20.99 -19.68 35.95
C HIS A 210 -20.75 -21.16 36.32
N LYS A 211 -21.16 -22.09 35.44
CA LYS A 211 -21.01 -23.55 35.65
C LYS A 211 -19.53 -23.97 35.74
N LYS A 212 -18.65 -23.40 34.90
CA LYS A 212 -17.19 -23.62 34.97
C LYS A 212 -16.47 -22.84 36.08
N LEU A 213 -17.16 -21.95 36.81
CA LEU A 213 -16.68 -21.23 38.01
C LEU A 213 -17.25 -21.80 39.32
N ASN A 214 -17.96 -22.93 39.26
CA ASN A 214 -18.68 -23.53 40.39
C ASN A 214 -19.63 -22.55 41.09
N LYS A 215 -20.25 -21.66 40.30
CA LYS A 215 -21.31 -20.75 40.77
C LYS A 215 -22.67 -21.36 40.47
N ASN A 216 -23.61 -21.19 41.39
CA ASN A 216 -25.00 -21.58 41.17
C ASN A 216 -25.57 -20.84 39.96
N LEU A 217 -26.29 -21.56 39.11
CA LEU A 217 -27.18 -20.99 38.12
C LEU A 217 -28.46 -20.49 38.84
N PRO A 218 -29.18 -19.49 38.31
CA PRO A 218 -30.50 -19.15 38.85
C PRO A 218 -31.47 -20.31 38.61
N GLU A 219 -32.46 -20.48 39.49
CA GLU A 219 -33.37 -21.63 39.54
C GLU A 219 -34.08 -21.94 38.20
N TRP A 220 -34.43 -20.89 37.44
CA TRP A 220 -35.05 -21.03 36.11
C TRP A 220 -34.11 -21.56 35.02
N MET A 221 -32.80 -21.59 35.26
CA MET A 221 -31.76 -22.15 34.38
C MET A 221 -31.31 -23.52 34.90
N ASN A 222 -32.29 -24.44 35.01
CA ASN A 222 -32.08 -25.86 35.29
C ASN A 222 -31.31 -26.56 34.13
N ASP A 223 -30.90 -27.82 34.31
CA ASP A 223 -30.10 -28.52 33.31
C ASP A 223 -30.81 -28.70 31.95
N GLU A 224 -32.14 -28.83 31.93
CA GLU A 224 -32.92 -28.90 30.68
C GLU A 224 -32.84 -27.58 29.91
N ASN A 225 -33.07 -26.44 30.58
CA ASN A 225 -32.97 -25.12 29.97
C ASN A 225 -31.52 -24.77 29.61
N TYR A 226 -30.54 -25.23 30.39
CA TYR A 226 -29.12 -25.08 30.08
C TYR A 226 -28.73 -25.83 28.79
N GLU A 227 -29.16 -27.08 28.63
CA GLU A 227 -28.89 -27.87 27.42
C GLU A 227 -29.67 -27.35 26.19
N LYS A 228 -30.93 -26.90 26.36
CA LYS A 228 -31.66 -26.17 25.29
C LYS A 228 -30.92 -24.91 24.84
N LEU A 229 -30.44 -24.08 25.78
CA LEU A 229 -29.69 -22.86 25.49
C LEU A 229 -28.33 -23.16 24.83
N LYS A 230 -27.65 -24.23 25.25
CA LYS A 230 -26.40 -24.73 24.65
C LYS A 230 -26.60 -25.19 23.21
N GLN A 231 -27.64 -25.98 22.93
CA GLN A 231 -27.98 -26.45 21.57
C GLN A 231 -28.35 -25.28 20.65
N LEU A 232 -29.25 -24.40 21.09
CA LEU A 232 -29.64 -23.21 20.32
C LEU A 232 -28.45 -22.27 20.06
N SER A 233 -27.56 -22.11 21.04
CA SER A 233 -26.33 -21.32 20.87
C SER A 233 -25.32 -21.97 19.94
N PHE A 234 -25.28 -23.30 19.86
CA PHE A 234 -24.45 -24.03 18.89
C PHE A 234 -24.94 -23.81 17.46
N GLU A 235 -26.25 -23.92 17.20
CA GLU A 235 -26.83 -23.58 15.89
C GLU A 235 -26.53 -22.13 15.50
N ILE A 236 -26.59 -21.19 16.46
CA ILE A 236 -26.22 -19.79 16.24
C ILE A 236 -24.73 -19.63 15.90
N TYR A 237 -23.82 -20.41 16.52
CA TYR A 237 -22.41 -20.43 16.11
C TYR A 237 -22.20 -21.03 14.73
N ARG A 238 -22.88 -22.14 14.39
CA ARG A 238 -22.86 -22.71 13.03
C ARG A 238 -23.31 -21.67 11.99
N LEU A 239 -24.42 -20.98 12.28
CA LEU A 239 -25.00 -19.93 11.43
C LEU A 239 -24.05 -18.74 11.19
N ILE A 240 -23.39 -18.25 12.25
CA ILE A 240 -22.50 -17.07 12.21
C ILE A 240 -21.15 -17.38 11.57
N ASP A 241 -20.56 -18.53 11.88
CA ASP A 241 -19.22 -18.92 11.39
C ASP A 241 -19.26 -19.42 9.93
N GLY A 242 -20.45 -19.73 9.38
CA GLY A 242 -20.68 -20.07 7.97
C GLY A 242 -21.14 -21.51 7.70
N ALA A 243 -21.09 -22.39 8.71
CA ALA A 243 -21.51 -23.79 8.61
C ALA A 243 -23.04 -23.95 8.43
N SER A 244 -23.46 -25.16 8.05
CA SER A 244 -24.88 -25.52 7.93
C SER A 244 -25.59 -25.41 9.28
N ALA A 245 -26.72 -24.71 9.32
CA ALA A 245 -27.46 -24.37 10.55
C ALA A 245 -28.94 -24.08 10.25
N PHE A 246 -29.86 -24.48 11.14
CA PHE A 246 -31.31 -24.21 11.03
C PHE A 246 -32.00 -24.62 9.71
N GLY A 247 -31.33 -25.45 8.88
CA GLY A 247 -31.77 -25.85 7.53
C GLY A 247 -31.10 -25.09 6.37
N LEU A 248 -30.20 -24.14 6.63
CA LEU A 248 -29.36 -23.50 5.62
C LEU A 248 -28.11 -24.33 5.33
N GLU A 249 -27.70 -24.41 4.07
CA GLU A 249 -26.43 -25.01 3.62
C GLU A 249 -25.20 -24.16 4.01
N GLU A 250 -24.00 -24.74 3.98
CA GLU A 250 -22.73 -24.06 4.27
C GLU A 250 -22.48 -22.88 3.29
N ASP A 251 -22.25 -21.68 3.84
CA ASP A 251 -21.67 -20.55 3.10
C ASP A 251 -20.14 -20.65 3.16
N LEU A 252 -19.56 -21.33 2.16
CA LEU A 252 -18.11 -21.50 2.02
C LEU A 252 -17.35 -20.16 1.97
N GLU A 253 -17.95 -19.06 1.52
CA GLU A 253 -17.28 -17.75 1.48
C GLU A 253 -17.29 -17.10 2.88
N MET A 254 -18.33 -17.29 3.69
CA MET A 254 -18.31 -16.95 5.12
C MET A 254 -17.25 -17.75 5.88
N THR A 255 -17.31 -19.09 5.82
CA THR A 255 -16.36 -20.01 6.48
C THR A 255 -14.90 -19.62 6.19
N LYS A 256 -14.61 -19.38 4.90
CA LYS A 256 -13.31 -18.94 4.38
C LYS A 256 -12.89 -17.53 4.82
N LEU A 257 -13.82 -16.58 4.93
CA LEU A 257 -13.51 -15.23 5.39
C LEU A 257 -13.40 -15.11 6.91
N TYR A 258 -13.89 -16.10 7.69
CA TYR A 258 -13.95 -16.06 9.15
C TYR A 258 -12.60 -16.33 9.83
N GLU A 259 -12.12 -17.58 9.86
CA GLU A 259 -10.77 -17.94 10.39
C GLU A 259 -9.84 -18.54 9.32
N GLY A 260 -10.28 -18.58 8.06
CA GLY A 260 -9.43 -18.94 6.91
C GLY A 260 -8.12 -18.14 6.81
N PRO A 261 -8.07 -16.84 7.20
CA PRO A 261 -6.81 -16.09 7.32
C PRO A 261 -5.79 -16.67 8.31
N LEU A 262 -6.24 -17.26 9.43
CA LEU A 262 -5.37 -17.93 10.39
C LEU A 262 -4.84 -19.23 9.80
N LEU A 263 -5.71 -20.07 9.23
CA LEU A 263 -5.31 -21.33 8.60
C LEU A 263 -4.36 -21.10 7.41
N LYS A 264 -4.61 -20.06 6.60
CA LYS A 264 -3.72 -19.60 5.54
C LYS A 264 -2.33 -19.21 6.07
N THR A 265 -2.26 -18.61 7.25
CA THR A 265 -0.98 -18.22 7.89
C THR A 265 -0.23 -19.43 8.43
N ILE A 266 -0.94 -20.43 8.96
CA ILE A 266 -0.39 -21.74 9.36
C ILE A 266 0.24 -22.44 8.13
N ILE A 267 -0.49 -22.50 7.01
CA ILE A 267 0.02 -23.06 5.75
C ILE A 267 1.23 -22.28 5.24
N ASP A 268 1.20 -20.94 5.23
CA ASP A 268 2.32 -20.13 4.76
C ASP A 268 3.59 -20.33 5.60
N ASN A 269 3.48 -20.67 6.88
CA ASN A 269 4.61 -21.02 7.73
C ASN A 269 5.19 -22.41 7.38
N PHE A 270 4.33 -23.42 7.18
CA PHE A 270 4.78 -24.74 6.70
C PHE A 270 5.38 -24.67 5.29
N ASP A 271 4.84 -23.83 4.40
CA ASP A 271 5.41 -23.58 3.06
C ASP A 271 6.81 -22.97 3.13
N LYS A 272 7.04 -21.96 3.99
CA LYS A 272 8.39 -21.39 4.22
C LYS A 272 9.36 -22.48 4.68
N LYS A 273 8.95 -23.34 5.62
CA LYS A 273 9.78 -24.44 6.14
C LYS A 273 10.06 -25.52 5.08
N ARG A 274 9.05 -25.88 4.28
CA ARG A 274 9.17 -26.77 3.11
C ARG A 274 10.17 -26.21 2.09
N CYS A 275 10.10 -24.92 1.76
CA CYS A 275 11.06 -24.27 0.87
C CYS A 275 12.49 -24.25 1.44
N GLN A 276 12.67 -24.05 2.74
CA GLN A 276 14.00 -24.13 3.38
C GLN A 276 14.60 -25.54 3.26
N ASN A 277 13.79 -26.59 3.44
CA ASN A 277 14.25 -27.99 3.34
C ASN A 277 14.50 -28.48 1.91
N GLY A 278 13.88 -27.86 0.90
CA GLY A 278 14.00 -28.25 -0.51
C GLY A 278 15.16 -27.59 -1.29
N ILE A 279 15.82 -26.57 -0.73
CA ILE A 279 16.89 -25.83 -1.44
C ILE A 279 18.25 -26.42 -1.09
N SER A 280 18.97 -26.92 -2.11
CA SER A 280 20.38 -27.32 -1.97
C SER A 280 21.21 -26.22 -1.32
N LYS A 281 22.07 -26.61 -0.38
CA LYS A 281 23.03 -25.76 0.36
C LYS A 281 23.94 -24.92 -0.58
N PHE A 282 24.05 -25.34 -1.85
CA PHE A 282 24.73 -24.63 -2.94
C PHE A 282 23.88 -23.50 -3.54
N ILE A 283 22.60 -23.77 -3.85
CA ILE A 283 21.67 -22.77 -4.43
C ILE A 283 21.37 -21.65 -3.42
N LEU A 284 21.28 -21.98 -2.12
CA LEU A 284 21.08 -20.98 -1.06
C LEU A 284 22.21 -19.93 -0.99
N LYS A 285 23.43 -20.24 -1.48
CA LYS A 285 24.55 -19.29 -1.59
C LYS A 285 24.45 -18.35 -2.80
N LEU A 286 23.68 -18.70 -3.83
CA LEU A 286 23.62 -17.97 -5.11
C LEU A 286 22.49 -16.93 -5.16
N LEU A 287 21.57 -16.94 -4.21
CA LEU A 287 20.53 -15.91 -4.09
C LEU A 287 21.11 -14.60 -3.52
N PRO A 288 20.82 -13.42 -4.11
CA PRO A 288 21.36 -12.15 -3.64
C PRO A 288 20.84 -11.82 -2.23
N GLN A 289 21.76 -11.73 -1.26
CA GLN A 289 21.47 -11.67 0.18
C GLN A 289 20.98 -10.29 0.69
N ASN A 290 20.32 -9.48 -0.15
CA ASN A 290 19.74 -8.17 0.18
C ASN A 290 18.49 -8.25 1.07
N ASP A 291 18.36 -9.29 1.89
CA ASP A 291 17.10 -9.62 2.52
C ASP A 291 17.34 -10.18 3.93
N ASP A 292 16.81 -9.46 4.92
CA ASP A 292 16.74 -9.84 6.33
C ASP A 292 15.63 -10.89 6.54
N ARG A 293 15.57 -11.84 5.60
CA ARG A 293 14.52 -12.84 5.29
C ARG A 293 14.43 -13.95 6.34
N SER A 294 15.20 -13.84 7.42
CA SER A 294 15.07 -14.69 8.60
C SER A 294 13.84 -14.29 9.43
N THR A 295 12.66 -14.77 9.00
CA THR A 295 12.03 -15.80 9.83
C THR A 295 13.03 -16.95 9.86
N SER A 296 13.72 -17.15 10.98
CA SER A 296 14.93 -17.98 11.02
C SER A 296 14.71 -19.35 10.39
N SER A 297 15.75 -19.92 9.77
CA SER A 297 15.74 -21.33 9.33
C SER A 297 15.37 -22.27 10.48
N ASN A 298 15.61 -21.80 11.70
CA ASN A 298 15.43 -22.54 12.94
C ASN A 298 14.03 -22.37 13.53
N LEU A 299 13.12 -21.58 12.93
CA LEU A 299 11.76 -21.39 13.45
C LEU A 299 11.05 -22.75 13.43
N LYS A 300 10.69 -23.24 14.62
CA LYS A 300 10.22 -24.60 14.88
C LYS A 300 8.82 -24.61 15.49
N TYR A 301 8.46 -23.63 16.30
CA TYR A 301 7.18 -23.57 17.02
C TYR A 301 6.54 -22.20 16.88
N VAL A 302 5.24 -22.16 16.55
CA VAL A 302 4.42 -20.94 16.55
C VAL A 302 3.15 -21.16 17.35
N ALA A 303 2.86 -20.29 18.31
CA ALA A 303 1.63 -20.33 19.10
C ALA A 303 0.68 -19.17 18.78
N TYR A 304 -0.62 -19.44 18.90
CA TYR A 304 -1.70 -18.48 18.70
C TYR A 304 -2.68 -18.58 19.89
N SER A 305 -2.57 -17.67 20.87
CA SER A 305 -3.54 -17.60 21.96
C SER A 305 -4.80 -16.84 21.55
N ALA A 306 -5.94 -17.50 21.70
CA ALA A 306 -7.16 -17.24 20.97
C ALA A 306 -8.42 -17.50 21.83
N HIS A 307 -9.55 -17.72 21.17
CA HIS A 307 -10.87 -17.88 21.78
C HIS A 307 -11.53 -19.18 21.29
N ASP A 308 -12.59 -19.57 21.99
CA ASP A 308 -13.60 -20.57 21.57
C ASP A 308 -13.96 -20.45 20.09
N TYR A 309 -14.43 -19.26 19.66
CA TYR A 309 -14.86 -19.01 18.29
C TYR A 309 -13.73 -19.17 17.24
N THR A 310 -12.45 -19.08 17.65
CA THR A 310 -11.33 -19.31 16.73
C THR A 310 -11.11 -20.81 16.48
N ILE A 311 -11.27 -21.65 17.50
CA ILE A 311 -11.19 -23.10 17.33
C ILE A 311 -12.44 -23.62 16.59
N SER A 312 -13.62 -23.08 16.93
CA SER A 312 -14.90 -23.27 16.20
C SER A 312 -14.74 -23.00 14.69
N GLY A 313 -14.29 -21.80 14.32
CA GLY A 313 -14.06 -21.43 12.93
C GLY A 313 -13.06 -22.36 12.22
N LEU A 314 -11.94 -22.71 12.87
CA LEU A 314 -10.97 -23.66 12.31
C LEU A 314 -11.56 -25.07 12.12
N PHE A 315 -12.40 -25.55 13.05
CA PHE A 315 -13.11 -26.82 12.91
C PHE A 315 -14.07 -26.80 11.70
N PHE A 316 -14.92 -25.78 11.55
CA PHE A 316 -15.80 -25.68 10.39
C PHE A 316 -15.03 -25.60 9.06
N ILE A 317 -13.95 -24.79 8.98
CA ILE A 317 -13.06 -24.72 7.80
C ILE A 317 -12.42 -26.09 7.49
N MET A 318 -12.16 -26.91 8.50
CA MET A 318 -11.64 -28.28 8.32
C MET A 318 -12.74 -29.34 8.08
N GLY A 319 -14.02 -29.00 8.22
CA GLY A 319 -15.18 -29.87 7.99
C GLY A 319 -15.70 -30.60 9.24
N ILE A 320 -15.26 -30.18 10.42
CA ILE A 320 -15.62 -30.78 11.71
C ILE A 320 -16.80 -29.98 12.28
N ASN A 321 -18.03 -30.48 12.09
CA ASN A 321 -19.25 -29.69 12.33
C ASN A 321 -19.99 -30.00 13.65
N ASP A 322 -19.67 -31.10 14.33
CA ASP A 322 -20.49 -31.66 15.42
C ASP A 322 -19.74 -31.76 16.77
N PHE A 323 -18.87 -30.78 17.04
CA PHE A 323 -17.98 -30.80 18.20
C PHE A 323 -18.64 -30.51 19.56
N MET A 324 -19.68 -29.66 19.63
CA MET A 324 -20.33 -29.33 20.92
C MET A 324 -21.19 -30.47 21.51
N GLY A 325 -21.51 -31.50 20.71
CA GLY A 325 -22.13 -32.74 21.19
C GLY A 325 -21.13 -33.83 21.58
N SER A 326 -19.82 -33.59 21.43
CA SER A 326 -18.78 -34.59 21.66
C SER A 326 -17.90 -34.21 22.85
N GLU A 327 -17.93 -35.00 23.92
CA GLU A 327 -17.06 -34.84 25.09
C GLU A 327 -15.56 -34.81 24.72
N ARG A 328 -15.20 -35.55 23.65
CA ARG A 328 -13.86 -35.59 23.05
C ARG A 328 -13.47 -34.27 22.35
N LEU A 329 -14.43 -33.51 21.83
CA LEU A 329 -14.19 -32.29 21.03
C LEU A 329 -14.75 -31.01 21.68
N GLU A 330 -15.23 -31.05 22.93
CA GLU A 330 -15.65 -29.82 23.65
C GLU A 330 -14.50 -28.81 23.68
N ILE A 331 -14.79 -27.57 23.28
CA ILE A 331 -13.82 -26.47 23.26
C ILE A 331 -13.79 -25.79 24.64
N ASP A 332 -13.40 -26.54 25.68
CA ASP A 332 -13.28 -26.04 27.05
C ASP A 332 -12.20 -24.96 27.21
N TYR A 333 -12.13 -24.31 28.36
CA TYR A 333 -11.02 -23.44 28.70
C TYR A 333 -9.69 -24.17 28.55
N THR A 334 -8.71 -23.54 27.89
CA THR A 334 -7.43 -24.13 27.46
C THR A 334 -7.50 -25.26 26.41
N ALA A 335 -8.66 -25.48 25.77
CA ALA A 335 -8.75 -26.30 24.56
C ALA A 335 -7.68 -25.87 23.53
N THR A 336 -6.98 -26.85 22.95
CA THR A 336 -5.80 -26.62 22.11
C THR A 336 -5.84 -27.49 20.86
N LEU A 337 -5.71 -26.84 19.70
CA LEU A 337 -5.59 -27.44 18.39
C LEU A 337 -4.11 -27.39 17.93
N PHE A 338 -3.58 -28.52 17.50
CA PHE A 338 -2.17 -28.72 17.15
C PHE A 338 -2.05 -29.06 15.67
N PHE A 339 -1.15 -28.39 14.97
CA PHE A 339 -0.75 -28.71 13.60
C PHE A 339 0.74 -29.06 13.60
N GLU A 340 1.06 -30.31 13.29
CA GLU A 340 2.43 -30.83 13.34
C GLU A 340 2.88 -31.27 11.94
N LEU A 341 3.98 -30.69 11.46
CA LEU A 341 4.59 -31.03 10.18
C LEU A 341 5.74 -32.00 10.40
N TYR A 342 5.59 -33.23 9.94
CA TYR A 342 6.56 -34.31 10.02
C TYR A 342 7.25 -34.56 8.68
N LYS A 343 8.43 -35.18 8.72
CA LYS A 343 9.14 -35.71 7.56
C LYS A 343 9.27 -37.23 7.69
N ASN A 344 8.66 -37.98 6.78
CA ASN A 344 8.65 -39.44 6.81
C ASN A 344 9.94 -40.05 6.22
N ASN A 345 10.07 -41.37 6.30
CA ASN A 345 11.25 -42.11 5.82
C ASN A 345 11.51 -41.93 4.30
N LYS A 346 10.46 -41.61 3.52
CA LYS A 346 10.53 -41.29 2.08
C LYS A 346 10.91 -39.82 1.81
N ASN A 347 11.36 -39.08 2.84
CA ASN A 347 11.63 -37.64 2.82
C ASN A 347 10.42 -36.74 2.48
N GLN A 348 9.20 -37.29 2.39
CA GLN A 348 7.98 -36.54 2.13
C GLN A 348 7.51 -35.83 3.40
N LEU A 349 6.69 -34.77 3.24
CA LEU A 349 6.11 -34.06 4.36
C LEU A 349 4.69 -34.54 4.63
N GLU A 350 4.46 -34.98 5.86
CA GLU A 350 3.15 -35.35 6.42
C GLU A 350 2.69 -34.28 7.41
N ILE A 351 1.38 -34.11 7.55
CA ILE A 351 0.77 -33.27 8.57
C ILE A 351 -0.07 -34.14 9.50
N LYS A 352 0.07 -33.90 10.81
CA LYS A 352 -0.87 -34.35 11.84
C LYS A 352 -1.64 -33.15 12.36
N ILE A 353 -2.91 -33.37 12.63
CA ILE A 353 -3.82 -32.40 13.24
C ILE A 353 -4.38 -33.08 14.49
N LEU A 354 -3.99 -32.57 15.66
CA LEU A 354 -4.35 -33.14 16.95
C LEU A 354 -5.17 -32.13 17.75
N PHE A 355 -5.99 -32.59 18.68
CA PHE A 355 -6.80 -31.73 19.55
C PHE A 355 -6.76 -32.21 21.01
N SER A 356 -6.80 -31.26 21.95
CA SER A 356 -7.02 -31.49 23.37
C SER A 356 -8.15 -30.60 23.82
N ASN A 357 -9.16 -31.18 24.49
CA ASN A 357 -10.31 -30.43 25.01
C ASN A 357 -9.92 -29.50 26.17
N ARG A 358 -8.88 -29.82 26.95
CA ARG A 358 -8.34 -28.98 28.03
C ARG A 358 -6.88 -29.30 28.35
N LYS A 359 -6.10 -28.28 28.75
CA LYS A 359 -4.78 -28.37 29.39
C LYS A 359 -3.68 -29.13 28.61
N GLY A 360 -3.90 -29.54 27.37
CA GLY A 360 -2.99 -30.46 26.67
C GLY A 360 -3.04 -31.90 27.23
N GLU A 361 -4.08 -32.22 28.00
CA GLU A 361 -4.43 -33.59 28.40
C GLU A 361 -5.07 -34.33 27.22
N ASN A 362 -5.03 -35.67 27.23
CA ASN A 362 -5.77 -36.55 26.32
C ASN A 362 -5.72 -36.12 24.84
N ILE A 363 -4.51 -35.93 24.29
CA ILE A 363 -4.35 -35.42 22.92
C ILE A 363 -4.86 -36.44 21.89
N PHE A 364 -5.93 -36.05 21.22
CA PHE A 364 -6.64 -36.83 20.21
C PHE A 364 -6.08 -36.54 18.82
N ASP A 365 -5.65 -37.57 18.09
CA ASP A 365 -5.46 -37.44 16.63
C ASP A 365 -6.82 -37.32 15.95
N ILE A 366 -6.99 -36.26 15.16
CA ILE A 366 -8.19 -35.94 14.36
C ILE A 366 -7.84 -35.72 12.88
N THR A 367 -6.63 -36.12 12.45
CA THR A 367 -6.13 -35.87 11.09
C THR A 367 -7.04 -36.48 10.01
N ASP A 368 -7.63 -37.63 10.29
CA ASP A 368 -8.58 -38.34 9.42
C ASP A 368 -9.92 -37.61 9.26
N THR A 369 -10.40 -36.89 10.29
CA THR A 369 -11.68 -36.16 10.22
C THR A 369 -11.61 -34.88 9.39
N VAL A 370 -10.41 -34.43 9.01
CA VAL A 370 -10.20 -33.18 8.26
C VAL A 370 -10.42 -33.42 6.76
N ILE A 371 -11.28 -32.61 6.14
CA ILE A 371 -11.70 -32.76 4.73
C ILE A 371 -10.52 -32.83 3.74
N GLY A 372 -9.44 -32.07 3.99
CA GLY A 372 -8.23 -32.09 3.17
C GLY A 372 -7.43 -33.40 3.24
N CYS A 373 -7.63 -34.19 4.29
CA CYS A 373 -6.93 -35.44 4.56
C CYS A 373 -7.74 -36.71 4.20
N LYS A 374 -9.02 -36.56 3.82
CA LYS A 374 -9.83 -37.61 3.19
C LYS A 374 -9.85 -38.95 3.95
N GLY A 375 -10.00 -38.91 5.28
CA GLY A 375 -10.00 -40.11 6.12
C GLY A 375 -8.62 -40.68 6.47
N SER A 376 -7.51 -40.06 6.05
CA SER A 376 -6.16 -40.57 6.30
C SER A 376 -5.48 -39.96 7.53
N LYS A 377 -5.08 -40.80 8.48
CA LYS A 377 -4.16 -40.44 9.60
C LYS A 377 -2.69 -40.27 9.16
N THR A 378 -2.37 -40.62 7.91
CA THR A 378 -1.04 -40.44 7.29
C THR A 378 -1.12 -39.40 6.18
N CYS A 379 -1.72 -38.25 6.51
CA CYS A 379 -2.03 -37.20 5.57
C CYS A 379 -0.77 -36.49 5.05
N LEU A 380 -0.52 -36.52 3.73
CA LEU A 380 0.55 -35.72 3.15
C LEU A 380 0.20 -34.23 3.22
N TYR A 381 1.16 -33.39 3.62
CA TYR A 381 0.95 -31.93 3.75
C TYR A 381 0.45 -31.28 2.44
N ASN A 382 0.87 -31.81 1.27
CA ASN A 382 0.38 -31.34 -0.02
C ASN A 382 -1.11 -31.67 -0.22
N ASP A 383 -1.58 -32.83 0.21
CA ASP A 383 -2.96 -33.27 0.00
C ASP A 383 -3.92 -32.50 0.90
N PHE A 384 -3.58 -32.37 2.19
CA PHE A 384 -4.22 -31.43 3.12
C PHE A 384 -4.37 -30.05 2.49
N LYS A 385 -3.24 -29.45 2.11
CA LYS A 385 -3.18 -28.08 1.59
C LYS A 385 -4.01 -27.91 0.32
N ASN A 386 -3.99 -28.89 -0.59
CA ASN A 386 -4.79 -28.85 -1.81
C ASN A 386 -6.28 -28.99 -1.48
N GLY A 387 -6.66 -29.92 -0.61
CA GLY A 387 -8.06 -30.18 -0.26
C GLY A 387 -8.74 -29.07 0.54
N ILE A 388 -8.00 -28.26 1.30
CA ILE A 388 -8.53 -27.04 1.94
C ILE A 388 -8.31 -25.75 1.13
N SER A 389 -7.72 -25.83 -0.07
CA SER A 389 -7.26 -24.63 -0.80
C SER A 389 -8.36 -23.67 -1.23
N GLU A 390 -9.59 -24.15 -1.39
CA GLU A 390 -10.76 -23.33 -1.74
C GLU A 390 -11.44 -22.72 -0.50
N ARG A 391 -11.28 -23.36 0.67
CA ARG A 391 -11.81 -22.92 1.99
C ARG A 391 -10.90 -21.92 2.72
N ILE A 392 -9.87 -21.40 2.06
CA ILE A 392 -8.96 -20.37 2.60
C ILE A 392 -8.81 -19.19 1.61
N PRO A 393 -8.63 -17.95 2.10
CA PRO A 393 -8.47 -16.80 1.22
C PRO A 393 -7.08 -16.77 0.57
N SER A 394 -7.05 -16.49 -0.73
CA SER A 394 -5.82 -16.32 -1.51
C SER A 394 -5.10 -15.01 -1.15
N ASN A 395 -5.85 -13.93 -0.97
CA ASN A 395 -5.43 -12.68 -0.36
C ASN A 395 -6.61 -12.03 0.36
N ILE A 396 -6.66 -12.18 1.69
CA ILE A 396 -7.73 -11.63 2.53
C ILE A 396 -7.96 -10.12 2.31
N LYS A 397 -6.96 -9.31 1.93
CA LYS A 397 -7.13 -7.86 1.67
C LYS A 397 -7.91 -7.55 0.40
N GLU A 398 -7.85 -8.43 -0.60
CA GLU A 398 -8.62 -8.30 -1.84
C GLU A 398 -10.01 -8.93 -1.66
N GLU A 399 -10.11 -10.05 -0.94
CA GLU A 399 -11.36 -10.80 -0.79
C GLU A 399 -12.31 -10.25 0.30
N SER A 400 -11.79 -9.51 1.30
CA SER A 400 -12.60 -8.80 2.32
C SER A 400 -13.08 -7.40 1.90
N GLU A 401 -12.76 -6.96 0.68
CA GLU A 401 -13.04 -5.61 0.16
C GLU A 401 -12.44 -4.43 0.95
N TYR A 402 -11.43 -4.68 1.80
CA TYR A 402 -10.81 -3.72 2.73
C TYR A 402 -10.29 -2.41 2.08
N PHE A 403 -10.14 -2.36 0.75
CA PHE A 403 -9.71 -1.18 0.00
C PHE A 403 -10.82 -0.46 -0.79
N LEU A 404 -12.02 -1.03 -0.94
CA LEU A 404 -13.08 -0.44 -1.79
C LEU A 404 -13.76 0.74 -1.10
N HIS A 405 -14.24 0.58 0.14
CA HIS A 405 -14.96 1.63 0.88
C HIS A 405 -14.16 2.92 1.16
N LEU A 406 -12.83 2.89 1.04
CA LEU A 406 -11.97 4.08 1.22
C LEU A 406 -11.74 4.89 -0.06
N SER A 407 -12.43 4.59 -1.17
CA SER A 407 -12.10 5.19 -2.49
C SER A 407 -13.20 5.95 -3.23
N GLU A 408 -14.49 5.83 -2.86
CA GLU A 408 -15.60 6.39 -3.67
C GLU A 408 -16.51 7.43 -2.99
N ASN A 409 -16.49 7.61 -1.66
CA ASN A 409 -17.48 8.41 -0.91
C ASN A 409 -17.07 9.86 -0.51
N ASP A 410 -16.05 10.46 -1.12
CA ASP A 410 -15.42 11.71 -0.63
C ASP A 410 -15.66 12.94 -1.54
N THR A 411 -16.85 13.08 -2.17
CA THR A 411 -17.18 14.24 -3.04
C THR A 411 -18.56 14.91 -2.87
N THR A 412 -19.27 14.72 -1.76
CA THR A 412 -20.51 15.47 -1.44
C THR A 412 -20.76 15.63 0.06
N PHE A 413 -20.65 16.85 0.60
CA PHE A 413 -21.45 17.40 1.71
C PHE A 413 -21.11 18.89 1.95
N ILE A 414 -22.09 19.72 2.37
CA ILE A 414 -21.98 21.08 2.98
C ILE A 414 -21.13 22.12 2.20
N LYS A 415 -21.63 23.18 1.55
CA LYS A 415 -22.94 23.87 1.43
C LYS A 415 -23.51 24.51 2.73
N ASN A 416 -23.91 25.80 2.62
CA ASN A 416 -24.40 26.70 3.68
C ASN A 416 -23.28 27.17 4.65
N GLY A 417 -23.34 28.37 5.25
CA GLY A 417 -24.30 29.49 5.15
C GLY A 417 -24.10 30.49 6.30
N TYR A 418 -24.80 31.64 6.29
CA TYR A 418 -24.83 32.68 7.34
C TYR A 418 -23.52 33.47 7.60
N PHE A 419 -23.53 34.78 7.86
CA PHE A 419 -24.53 35.84 7.62
C PHE A 419 -23.82 37.22 7.58
N ASP A 420 -24.41 38.19 6.88
CA ASP A 420 -24.86 39.53 7.33
C ASP A 420 -24.18 40.13 8.60
N LEU A 421 -23.95 41.45 8.74
CA LEU A 421 -24.35 42.66 7.99
C LEU A 421 -23.16 43.69 8.10
N ILE A 422 -23.15 45.03 7.93
CA ILE A 422 -24.13 46.12 7.70
C ILE A 422 -23.42 47.34 7.02
N CYS A 423 -24.22 48.32 6.53
CA CYS A 423 -24.02 49.76 6.22
C CYS A 423 -22.62 50.46 6.23
N LEU A 424 -22.36 51.55 5.47
CA LEU A 424 -23.12 52.25 4.40
C LEU A 424 -22.20 53.14 3.52
N THR A 425 -22.84 53.77 2.53
CA THR A 425 -22.43 54.89 1.65
C THR A 425 -21.77 56.11 2.38
N ASN A 426 -21.08 57.08 1.73
CA ASN A 426 -20.90 57.38 0.31
C ASN A 426 -19.71 58.35 0.04
N LEU A 427 -19.56 58.71 -1.24
CA LEU A 427 -19.00 59.96 -1.79
C LEU A 427 -17.51 60.32 -1.60
N SER A 428 -16.95 60.73 -2.73
CA SER A 428 -15.66 61.38 -2.95
C SER A 428 -15.52 62.75 -2.25
N LEU A 429 -14.42 62.91 -1.49
CA LEU A 429 -13.78 64.21 -1.16
C LEU A 429 -12.42 64.02 -0.44
N VAL A 430 -12.21 62.86 0.18
CA VAL A 430 -11.17 62.60 1.21
C VAL A 430 -9.72 62.46 0.65
N TYR A 431 -9.43 62.72 -0.62
CA TYR A 431 -8.11 62.39 -1.21
C TYR A 431 -6.92 63.20 -0.64
N LYS A 432 -7.15 64.40 -0.07
CA LYS A 432 -6.14 65.10 0.75
C LYS A 432 -6.03 64.55 2.18
N HIS A 433 -7.15 64.16 2.80
CA HIS A 433 -7.17 63.60 4.17
C HIS A 433 -6.62 62.16 4.25
N LEU A 434 -6.67 61.39 3.16
CA LEU A 434 -6.15 60.01 3.10
C LEU A 434 -4.64 59.94 3.38
N LEU A 435 -3.87 60.97 2.98
CA LEU A 435 -2.44 61.07 3.28
C LEU A 435 -2.18 61.30 4.78
N MET A 436 -2.91 62.23 5.42
CA MET A 436 -2.79 62.42 6.87
C MET A 436 -3.27 61.21 7.68
N LYS A 437 -4.35 60.53 7.27
CA LYS A 437 -4.75 59.26 7.90
C LYS A 437 -3.67 58.18 7.71
N TYR A 438 -2.96 58.14 6.59
CA TYR A 438 -1.82 57.23 6.41
C TYR A 438 -0.69 57.52 7.40
N TYR A 439 -0.30 58.78 7.60
CA TYR A 439 0.70 59.12 8.63
C TYR A 439 0.21 58.84 10.05
N LEU A 440 -1.08 59.10 10.36
CA LEU A 440 -1.63 58.79 11.68
C LEU A 440 -1.68 57.26 11.94
N TYR A 441 -2.10 56.45 10.97
CA TYR A 441 -2.02 54.99 11.10
C TYR A 441 -0.59 54.47 11.12
N PHE A 442 0.36 55.15 10.46
CA PHE A 442 1.79 54.82 10.53
C PHE A 442 2.37 55.10 11.92
N PHE A 443 2.08 56.26 12.51
CA PHE A 443 2.48 56.57 13.88
C PHE A 443 1.75 55.70 14.92
N ILE A 444 0.46 55.41 14.76
CA ILE A 444 -0.27 54.47 15.64
C ILE A 444 0.30 53.06 15.53
N SER A 445 0.67 52.58 14.33
CA SER A 445 1.30 51.26 14.19
C SER A 445 2.75 51.22 14.68
N ILE A 446 3.51 52.31 14.58
CA ILE A 446 4.80 52.45 15.27
C ILE A 446 4.61 52.46 16.79
N PHE A 447 3.62 53.19 17.32
CA PHE A 447 3.34 53.25 18.75
C PHE A 447 2.89 51.88 19.28
N PHE A 448 1.99 51.18 18.59
CA PHE A 448 1.64 49.79 18.91
C PHE A 448 2.83 48.83 18.77
N CYS A 449 3.70 48.98 17.77
CA CYS A 449 4.93 48.20 17.69
C CYS A 449 5.88 48.46 18.87
N PHE A 450 6.06 49.71 19.30
CA PHE A 450 6.84 50.03 20.50
C PHE A 450 6.18 49.53 21.79
N PHE A 451 4.85 49.54 21.88
CA PHE A 451 4.11 48.98 23.01
C PHE A 451 4.26 47.45 23.07
N TYR A 452 4.14 46.76 21.93
CA TYR A 452 4.38 45.31 21.80
C TYR A 452 5.85 44.90 21.92
N LEU A 453 6.81 45.80 21.68
CA LEU A 453 8.24 45.54 21.87
C LEU A 453 8.70 45.73 23.33
N ASN A 454 7.95 46.47 24.15
CA ASN A 454 8.27 46.69 25.56
C ASN A 454 7.38 45.88 26.53
N LEU A 455 6.30 45.25 26.07
CA LEU A 455 5.46 44.40 26.91
C LEU A 455 6.05 43.00 27.13
N SER A 456 6.67 42.86 28.31
CA SER A 456 6.66 41.67 29.15
C SER A 456 7.05 40.34 28.50
N GLN A 457 8.36 40.07 28.57
CA GLN A 457 8.92 38.73 28.72
C GLN A 457 8.19 37.93 29.81
N GLU A 458 7.29 37.01 29.42
CA GLU A 458 6.61 36.10 30.36
C GLU A 458 6.90 34.63 30.04
N ASN A 459 7.40 33.90 31.04
CA ASN A 459 7.97 32.56 30.90
C ASN A 459 6.90 31.45 31.03
N SER A 460 5.89 31.45 30.15
CA SER A 460 5.01 30.29 30.04
C SER A 460 5.81 29.08 29.52
N LYS A 461 5.84 27.99 30.30
CA LYS A 461 6.49 26.72 29.89
C LYS A 461 5.80 26.23 28.61
N ASN A 462 6.45 26.44 27.48
CA ASN A 462 5.90 26.03 26.19
C ASN A 462 5.97 24.49 26.10
N ILE A 463 4.82 23.83 26.33
CA ILE A 463 4.67 22.37 26.39
C ILE A 463 4.24 21.86 25.00
N PRO A 464 4.84 20.77 24.48
CA PRO A 464 4.42 20.22 23.19
C PRO A 464 2.99 19.64 23.28
N VAL A 465 2.22 19.71 22.19
CA VAL A 465 0.85 19.15 22.08
C VAL A 465 0.83 17.72 21.53
N LEU A 466 1.89 17.31 20.83
CA LEU A 466 2.18 15.93 20.44
C LEU A 466 3.70 15.75 20.30
N VAL A 467 4.23 14.69 20.88
CA VAL A 467 5.63 14.29 20.77
C VAL A 467 5.72 12.93 20.07
N GLN A 468 6.65 12.77 19.14
CA GLN A 468 6.93 11.50 18.47
C GLN A 468 8.43 11.21 18.51
N VAL A 469 8.82 9.99 18.92
CA VAL A 469 10.22 9.63 19.22
C VAL A 469 10.62 8.40 18.43
N VAL A 470 11.74 8.48 17.70
CA VAL A 470 12.28 7.36 16.92
C VAL A 470 13.69 7.04 17.41
N PHE A 471 13.88 5.88 18.04
CA PHE A 471 15.18 5.47 18.57
C PHE A 471 15.69 4.16 17.97
N ARG A 472 17.03 4.03 17.84
CA ARG A 472 17.68 2.75 17.57
C ARG A 472 17.63 1.90 18.83
N HIS A 473 17.46 0.58 18.67
CA HIS A 473 17.66 -0.37 19.74
C HIS A 473 18.96 -0.15 20.53
N GLY A 474 18.98 -0.64 21.78
CA GLY A 474 20.20 -0.68 22.58
C GLY A 474 21.28 -1.59 22.00
N GLU A 475 22.42 -1.63 22.68
CA GLU A 475 23.56 -2.48 22.33
C GLU A 475 23.21 -3.96 22.19
N ARG A 476 23.68 -4.52 21.08
CA ARG A 476 23.55 -5.94 20.73
C ARG A 476 24.93 -6.56 20.51
N VAL A 477 24.96 -7.88 20.54
CA VAL A 477 26.11 -8.67 20.04
C VAL A 477 26.19 -8.55 18.50
N PRO A 478 27.28 -8.99 17.84
CA PRO A 478 27.37 -8.96 16.38
C PRO A 478 26.22 -9.72 15.72
N VAL A 479 25.75 -9.27 14.54
CA VAL A 479 24.67 -10.00 13.83
C VAL A 479 25.20 -11.31 13.23
N LYS A 480 26.46 -11.31 12.77
CA LYS A 480 27.17 -12.47 12.22
C LYS A 480 28.66 -12.31 12.45
N SER A 481 29.36 -13.40 12.75
CA SER A 481 30.83 -13.47 12.68
C SER A 481 31.29 -13.51 11.21
N TYR A 482 32.48 -12.99 10.91
CA TYR A 482 33.09 -13.12 9.57
C TYR A 482 33.94 -14.42 9.47
N PRO A 483 34.33 -14.88 8.26
CA PRO A 483 34.91 -16.22 8.09
C PRO A 483 36.20 -16.48 8.90
N ASN A 484 37.10 -15.49 8.96
CA ASN A 484 38.35 -15.50 9.72
C ASN A 484 38.26 -14.67 11.02
N ASP A 485 37.08 -14.62 11.65
CA ASP A 485 36.85 -13.90 12.90
C ASP A 485 37.48 -14.66 14.09
N PRO A 486 38.41 -14.05 14.87
CA PRO A 486 38.95 -14.69 16.07
C PRO A 486 37.88 -15.07 17.09
N TYR A 487 36.75 -14.34 17.09
CA TYR A 487 35.63 -14.51 18.01
C TYR A 487 34.44 -15.25 17.38
N LYS A 488 34.68 -15.94 16.25
CA LYS A 488 33.66 -16.69 15.49
C LYS A 488 32.83 -17.65 16.32
N ASN A 489 33.50 -18.37 17.24
CA ASN A 489 32.92 -19.36 18.13
C ASN A 489 32.75 -18.84 19.57
N PHE A 490 32.90 -17.52 19.80
CA PHE A 490 32.79 -16.94 21.14
C PHE A 490 31.37 -17.07 21.68
N ASN A 491 31.23 -17.51 22.95
CA ASN A 491 29.93 -17.58 23.60
C ASN A 491 29.51 -16.19 24.10
N TRP A 492 28.73 -15.48 23.29
CA TRP A 492 28.20 -14.15 23.59
C TRP A 492 27.13 -14.12 24.71
N GLY A 493 26.75 -15.27 25.29
CA GLY A 493 25.72 -15.39 26.33
C GLY A 493 24.27 -15.17 25.86
N VAL A 494 24.09 -14.70 24.62
CA VAL A 494 22.80 -14.55 23.91
C VAL A 494 23.01 -14.86 22.41
N PRO A 495 21.96 -15.24 21.65
CA PRO A 495 22.07 -15.48 20.21
C PRO A 495 22.59 -14.27 19.42
N LEU A 496 23.29 -14.51 18.31
CA LEU A 496 23.84 -13.44 17.46
C LEU A 496 22.74 -12.47 17.01
N GLY A 497 23.06 -11.17 17.02
CA GLY A 497 22.11 -10.08 16.76
C GLY A 497 21.10 -9.77 17.88
N SER A 498 21.15 -10.45 19.04
CA SER A 498 20.29 -10.16 20.21
C SER A 498 20.76 -8.95 21.03
N LEU A 499 19.80 -8.29 21.69
CA LEU A 499 20.05 -7.21 22.64
C LEU A 499 20.82 -7.74 23.85
N THR A 500 21.78 -6.97 24.38
CA THR A 500 22.58 -7.37 25.55
C THR A 500 21.99 -6.86 26.86
N LYS A 501 22.43 -7.40 28.00
CA LYS A 501 22.11 -6.86 29.34
C LYS A 501 22.48 -5.37 29.46
N ASN A 502 23.58 -4.93 28.83
CA ASN A 502 23.93 -3.50 28.78
C ASN A 502 22.98 -2.72 27.84
N GLY A 503 22.65 -3.25 26.65
CA GLY A 503 21.70 -2.62 25.73
C GLY A 503 20.31 -2.41 26.33
N PHE A 504 19.84 -3.36 27.14
CA PHE A 504 18.61 -3.20 27.93
C PHE A 504 18.77 -2.08 28.97
N LYS A 505 19.87 -2.05 29.73
CA LYS A 505 20.18 -0.95 30.66
C LYS A 505 20.39 0.42 29.98
N GLN A 506 20.85 0.47 28.73
CA GLN A 506 20.96 1.70 27.93
C GLN A 506 19.57 2.23 27.56
N GLN A 507 18.63 1.34 27.26
CA GLN A 507 17.24 1.70 26.94
C GLN A 507 16.44 2.13 28.18
N ILE A 508 16.65 1.50 29.34
CA ILE A 508 16.13 2.03 30.62
C ILE A 508 16.66 3.46 30.85
N ARG A 509 17.97 3.69 30.67
CA ARG A 509 18.58 5.03 30.81
C ARG A 509 17.98 6.05 29.85
N LEU A 510 17.78 5.71 28.58
CA LEU A 510 17.05 6.55 27.63
C LEU A 510 15.63 6.84 28.19
N GLY A 511 14.88 5.81 28.58
CA GLY A 511 13.55 5.92 29.17
C GLY A 511 13.50 6.89 30.36
N ASN A 512 14.48 6.86 31.26
CA ASN A 512 14.59 7.78 32.40
C ASN A 512 14.80 9.24 31.94
N GLU A 513 15.65 9.50 30.95
CA GLU A 513 15.80 10.86 30.40
C GLU A 513 14.54 11.33 29.66
N LEU A 514 13.79 10.41 29.03
CA LEU A 514 12.50 10.73 28.40
C LEU A 514 11.41 10.99 29.45
N ARG A 515 11.44 10.29 30.60
CA ARG A 515 10.56 10.54 31.75
C ARG A 515 10.78 11.94 32.29
N LYS A 516 12.03 12.29 32.61
CA LYS A 516 12.43 13.64 33.05
C LYS A 516 11.89 14.70 32.09
N ARG A 517 12.01 14.49 30.78
CA ARG A 517 11.53 15.44 29.78
C ARG A 517 10.00 15.54 29.71
N TYR A 518 9.31 14.42 29.48
CA TYR A 518 7.90 14.43 29.07
C TYR A 518 6.90 14.22 30.21
N ILE A 519 7.24 13.47 31.26
CA ILE A 519 6.37 13.28 32.43
C ILE A 519 6.67 14.34 33.49
N GLU A 520 7.94 14.55 33.84
CA GLU A 520 8.30 15.36 35.01
C GLU A 520 8.39 16.87 34.68
N ASN A 521 9.12 17.25 33.63
CA ASN A 521 9.30 18.67 33.27
C ASN A 521 8.16 19.28 32.45
N PHE A 522 7.63 18.53 31.47
CA PHE A 522 6.55 18.99 30.57
C PHE A 522 5.14 18.51 30.96
N GLN A 523 5.00 17.45 31.77
CA GLN A 523 3.71 16.90 32.20
C GLN A 523 2.73 16.61 31.05
N ILE A 524 3.25 16.22 29.87
CA ILE A 524 2.45 15.94 28.65
C ILE A 524 1.98 14.48 28.57
N VAL A 525 2.45 13.60 29.46
CA VAL A 525 1.93 12.24 29.62
C VAL A 525 1.73 11.96 31.10
N SER A 526 0.64 11.27 31.43
CA SER A 526 0.35 10.75 32.77
C SER A 526 1.54 9.93 33.32
N PRO A 527 1.87 10.05 34.62
CA PRO A 527 2.94 9.25 35.25
C PRO A 527 2.68 7.73 35.26
N LYS A 528 1.45 7.29 34.97
CA LYS A 528 1.02 5.91 34.75
C LYS A 528 0.60 5.74 33.28
N TYR A 529 0.74 4.53 32.73
CA TYR A 529 0.37 4.24 31.35
C TYR A 529 -1.13 4.47 31.09
N ASN A 530 -1.45 5.30 30.08
CA ASN A 530 -2.80 5.49 29.55
C ASN A 530 -2.80 5.20 28.03
N PRO A 531 -3.52 4.18 27.53
CA PRO A 531 -3.55 3.84 26.10
C PRO A 531 -4.13 4.96 25.22
N ASN A 532 -4.84 5.92 25.81
CA ASN A 532 -5.38 7.08 25.11
C ASN A 532 -4.39 8.26 25.01
N GLU A 533 -3.23 8.20 25.68
CA GLU A 533 -2.20 9.24 25.63
C GLU A 533 -0.93 8.80 24.91
N ILE A 534 -0.60 7.50 24.96
CA ILE A 534 0.66 6.94 24.44
C ILE A 534 0.41 5.76 23.48
N GLN A 535 1.05 5.80 22.31
CA GLN A 535 1.14 4.68 21.37
C GLN A 535 2.59 4.21 21.21
N VAL A 536 2.82 2.89 21.23
CA VAL A 536 4.16 2.30 21.10
C VAL A 536 4.23 1.43 19.85
N ARG A 537 5.27 1.65 19.04
CA ARG A 537 5.57 0.92 17.80
C ARG A 537 7.01 0.38 17.81
N SER A 538 7.23 -0.73 17.13
CA SER A 538 8.55 -1.34 16.96
C SER A 538 8.67 -1.98 15.58
N THR A 539 9.89 -2.19 15.08
CA THR A 539 10.10 -3.25 14.08
C THR A 539 9.94 -4.63 14.72
N ASN A 540 9.71 -5.68 13.92
CA ASN A 540 9.42 -7.03 14.43
C ASN A 540 10.65 -7.85 14.89
N LYS A 541 11.82 -7.23 15.04
CA LYS A 541 13.04 -7.91 15.50
C LYS A 541 13.08 -7.88 17.03
N SER A 542 13.35 -9.00 17.70
CA SER A 542 13.24 -9.08 19.17
C SER A 542 14.07 -8.02 19.91
N ARG A 543 15.23 -7.61 19.37
CA ARG A 543 16.07 -6.52 19.92
C ARG A 543 15.39 -5.14 19.95
N THR A 544 14.49 -4.82 19.02
CA THR A 544 13.74 -3.55 19.01
C THR A 544 12.52 -3.63 19.91
N ILE A 545 11.83 -4.78 19.94
CA ILE A 545 10.70 -5.00 20.87
C ILE A 545 11.19 -4.93 22.33
N LEU A 546 12.26 -5.65 22.67
CA LEU A 546 12.90 -5.59 23.99
C LEU A 546 13.46 -4.19 24.31
N SER A 547 13.92 -3.45 23.30
CA SER A 547 14.34 -2.04 23.51
C SER A 547 13.16 -1.13 23.83
N ALA A 548 11.98 -1.36 23.23
CA ALA A 548 10.77 -0.61 23.56
C ALA A 548 10.26 -0.93 24.96
N TYR A 549 10.22 -2.21 25.37
CA TYR A 549 9.92 -2.59 26.76
C TYR A 549 10.94 -1.97 27.73
N ALA A 550 12.24 -2.12 27.49
CA ALA A 550 13.28 -1.51 28.34
C ALA A 550 13.15 0.02 28.45
N ASN A 551 12.74 0.71 27.37
CA ASN A 551 12.46 2.14 27.37
C ASN A 551 11.25 2.49 28.25
N LEU A 552 10.15 1.76 28.09
CA LEU A 552 8.93 1.92 28.89
C LEU A 552 9.17 1.68 30.39
N LYS A 553 10.05 0.74 30.74
CA LYS A 553 10.47 0.46 32.14
C LYS A 553 11.03 1.70 32.81
N GLY A 554 11.92 2.42 32.11
CA GLY A 554 12.47 3.70 32.59
C GLY A 554 11.47 4.85 32.51
N PHE A 555 10.67 4.91 31.44
CA PHE A 555 9.70 5.99 31.22
C PHE A 555 8.63 6.05 32.32
N PHE A 556 8.00 4.91 32.65
CA PHE A 556 6.98 4.84 33.70
C PHE A 556 7.53 4.49 35.09
N ASN A 557 8.83 4.15 35.21
CA ASN A 557 9.44 3.62 36.43
C ASN A 557 8.65 2.44 37.05
N ASN A 558 8.19 1.52 36.20
CA ASN A 558 7.28 0.42 36.56
C ASN A 558 7.84 -0.92 36.07
N THR A 559 7.68 -1.98 36.86
CA THR A 559 8.05 -3.36 36.50
C THR A 559 7.05 -4.04 35.58
N ASN A 560 5.75 -3.77 35.74
CA ASN A 560 4.66 -4.47 35.04
C ASN A 560 4.33 -3.85 33.66
N ILE A 561 5.37 -3.73 32.83
CA ILE A 561 5.30 -3.13 31.48
C ILE A 561 4.94 -4.12 30.36
N GLY A 562 4.93 -5.44 30.62
CA GLY A 562 4.59 -6.47 29.62
C GLY A 562 3.16 -6.34 29.06
N ASN A 563 2.27 -5.67 29.80
CA ASN A 563 0.89 -5.42 29.40
C ASN A 563 0.75 -4.18 28.48
N ILE A 564 1.83 -3.46 28.15
CA ILE A 564 1.80 -2.31 27.25
C ILE A 564 1.94 -2.80 25.79
N PRO A 565 0.89 -2.67 24.93
CA PRO A 565 0.91 -3.21 23.58
C PRO A 565 1.92 -2.48 22.66
N ILE A 566 2.90 -3.23 22.15
CA ILE A 566 3.87 -2.77 21.16
C ILE A 566 3.41 -3.21 19.76
N LEU A 567 3.01 -2.23 18.93
CA LEU A 567 2.56 -2.47 17.56
C LEU A 567 3.75 -2.71 16.61
N THR A 568 3.85 -3.91 16.03
CA THR A 568 4.93 -4.31 15.10
C THR A 568 4.59 -4.08 13.62
N ASP A 569 3.47 -3.43 13.34
CA ASP A 569 2.88 -3.30 12.00
C ASP A 569 3.44 -2.16 11.14
N PHE A 570 3.34 -2.33 9.83
CA PHE A 570 3.69 -1.33 8.82
C PHE A 570 2.59 -0.26 8.69
N PHE A 571 2.40 0.51 9.76
CA PHE A 571 1.57 1.70 9.84
C PHE A 571 0.12 1.46 9.38
N GLY A 572 -0.56 0.55 10.09
CA GLY A 572 -1.91 0.08 9.79
C GLY A 572 -1.95 -1.06 8.78
N ILE A 573 -0.97 -1.16 7.88
CA ILE A 573 -0.92 -2.27 6.92
C ILE A 573 -0.49 -3.55 7.64
N PRO A 574 -1.28 -4.65 7.56
CA PRO A 574 -0.99 -5.86 8.28
C PRO A 574 0.09 -6.70 7.56
N VAL A 575 1.33 -6.28 7.81
CA VAL A 575 2.62 -6.90 7.53
C VAL A 575 3.64 -6.30 8.51
N PRO A 576 4.71 -7.01 8.90
CA PRO A 576 5.72 -6.48 9.81
C PRO A 576 6.43 -5.23 9.27
N TRP A 577 6.65 -4.22 10.10
CA TRP A 577 7.59 -3.14 9.79
C TRP A 577 9.02 -3.63 9.98
N ASN A 578 9.81 -3.63 8.91
CA ASN A 578 11.26 -3.88 8.92
C ASN A 578 11.96 -2.80 8.06
N GLY A 579 11.63 -1.54 8.36
CA GLY A 579 11.93 -0.39 7.52
C GLY A 579 11.35 -0.48 6.11
N GLY A 580 12.03 0.14 5.14
CA GLY A 580 11.67 0.07 3.73
C GLY A 580 11.69 -1.34 3.13
N GLN A 581 12.31 -2.35 3.79
CA GLN A 581 12.38 -3.71 3.27
C GLN A 581 10.99 -4.36 3.09
N THR A 582 9.99 -3.92 3.85
CA THR A 582 8.60 -4.38 3.70
C THR A 582 7.97 -3.90 2.39
N CYS A 583 8.49 -2.82 1.77
CA CYS A 583 8.04 -2.36 0.46
C CYS A 583 8.70 -3.15 -0.68
N LEU A 584 7.90 -3.94 -1.42
CA LEU A 584 8.37 -4.70 -2.58
C LEU A 584 9.06 -3.81 -3.64
N LYS A 585 8.51 -2.62 -3.92
CA LYS A 585 9.12 -1.68 -4.87
C LYS A 585 10.47 -1.14 -4.38
N TYR A 586 10.66 -0.93 -3.08
CA TYR A 586 11.98 -0.62 -2.53
C TYR A 586 12.95 -1.78 -2.76
N LYS A 587 12.55 -3.03 -2.43
CA LYS A 587 13.37 -4.24 -2.67
C LYS A 587 13.79 -4.41 -4.13
N GLU A 588 12.88 -4.18 -5.08
CA GLU A 588 13.18 -4.17 -6.52
C GLU A 588 14.19 -3.06 -6.89
N MET A 589 13.94 -1.82 -6.45
CA MET A 589 14.79 -0.67 -6.76
C MET A 589 16.19 -0.82 -6.19
N ILE A 590 16.34 -1.17 -4.91
CA ILE A 590 17.65 -1.31 -4.27
C ILE A 590 18.44 -2.50 -4.83
N THR A 591 17.77 -3.63 -5.14
CA THR A 591 18.43 -4.78 -5.76
C THR A 591 18.91 -4.44 -7.17
N LYS A 592 18.11 -3.73 -7.97
CA LYS A 592 18.53 -3.26 -9.30
C LYS A 592 19.71 -2.27 -9.21
N LYS A 593 19.67 -1.34 -8.24
CA LYS A 593 20.73 -0.34 -8.02
C LYS A 593 22.04 -1.00 -7.58
N LEU A 594 21.98 -1.95 -6.65
CA LEU A 594 23.13 -2.73 -6.18
C LEU A 594 23.71 -3.61 -7.31
N ASN A 595 22.89 -4.39 -8.02
CA ASN A 595 23.36 -5.23 -9.11
C ASN A 595 24.05 -4.43 -10.23
N PHE A 596 23.57 -3.21 -10.52
CA PHE A 596 24.19 -2.32 -11.50
C PHE A 596 25.54 -1.73 -11.02
N TYR A 597 25.71 -1.51 -9.71
CA TYR A 597 26.85 -0.79 -9.16
C TYR A 597 27.87 -1.66 -8.41
N GLN A 598 27.61 -2.94 -8.19
CA GLN A 598 28.51 -3.84 -7.47
C GLN A 598 29.88 -4.01 -8.15
N GLU A 599 29.92 -4.16 -9.48
CA GLU A 599 31.17 -4.29 -10.23
C GLU A 599 31.94 -2.95 -10.35
N PRO A 600 31.29 -1.79 -10.64
CA PRO A 600 31.93 -0.47 -10.47
C PRO A 600 32.56 -0.26 -9.09
N PHE A 601 31.82 -0.52 -8.01
CA PHE A 601 32.31 -0.40 -6.63
C PHE A 601 33.55 -1.28 -6.37
N TYR A 602 33.49 -2.55 -6.80
CA TYR A 602 34.61 -3.49 -6.66
C TYR A 602 35.84 -3.01 -7.43
N LYS A 603 35.69 -2.61 -8.70
CA LYS A 603 36.79 -2.08 -9.53
C LYS A 603 37.42 -0.84 -8.91
N SER A 604 36.62 0.14 -8.48
CA SER A 604 37.11 1.40 -7.89
C SER A 604 37.85 1.22 -6.57
N ASN A 605 37.62 0.13 -5.84
CA ASN A 605 38.23 -0.12 -4.53
C ASN A 605 39.13 -1.38 -4.50
N LYS A 606 39.45 -1.96 -5.68
CA LYS A 606 39.97 -3.33 -5.80
C LYS A 606 41.14 -3.64 -4.87
N LYS A 607 42.21 -2.82 -4.88
CA LYS A 607 43.42 -3.03 -4.04
C LYS A 607 43.10 -3.13 -2.54
N PHE A 608 42.14 -2.35 -2.07
CA PHE A 608 41.68 -2.40 -0.68
C PHE A 608 40.77 -3.60 -0.42
N ILE A 609 39.79 -3.81 -1.30
CA ILE A 609 38.79 -4.87 -1.16
C ILE A 609 39.43 -6.26 -1.22
N ASP A 610 40.36 -6.52 -2.14
CA ASP A 610 41.02 -7.83 -2.29
C ASP A 610 41.84 -8.18 -1.04
N ASN A 611 42.62 -7.22 -0.52
CA ASN A 611 43.38 -7.34 0.72
C ASN A 611 42.47 -7.66 1.92
N ILE A 612 41.40 -6.91 2.11
CA ILE A 612 40.47 -7.12 3.23
C ILE A 612 39.65 -8.41 3.05
N SER A 613 39.25 -8.77 1.83
CA SER A 613 38.53 -10.02 1.53
C SER A 613 39.40 -11.23 1.88
N LYS A 614 40.69 -11.21 1.52
CA LYS A 614 41.67 -12.25 1.88
C LYS A 614 41.89 -12.31 3.39
N LYS A 615 42.12 -11.18 4.06
CA LYS A 615 42.32 -11.10 5.52
C LYS A 615 41.11 -11.61 6.32
N ALA A 616 39.89 -11.18 5.96
CA ALA A 616 38.65 -11.57 6.64
C ALA A 616 38.08 -12.93 6.18
N GLY A 617 38.59 -13.52 5.10
CA GLY A 617 38.22 -14.85 4.58
C GLY A 617 36.94 -14.87 3.73
N PHE A 618 36.52 -13.74 3.17
CA PHE A 618 35.41 -13.69 2.22
C PHE A 618 35.86 -14.09 0.81
N SER A 619 35.11 -14.98 0.15
CA SER A 619 35.42 -15.45 -1.21
C SER A 619 35.05 -14.44 -2.31
N LYS A 620 34.00 -13.63 -2.10
CA LYS A 620 33.74 -12.40 -2.85
C LYS A 620 33.17 -11.35 -1.91
N MET A 621 33.84 -10.21 -1.80
CA MET A 621 33.40 -9.09 -0.97
C MET A 621 32.28 -8.31 -1.67
N SER A 622 31.05 -8.39 -1.17
CA SER A 622 29.96 -7.51 -1.61
C SER A 622 29.88 -6.24 -0.77
N PHE A 623 29.10 -5.26 -1.26
CA PHE A 623 28.56 -4.14 -0.47
C PHE A 623 28.15 -4.55 0.96
N LEU A 624 27.39 -5.65 1.07
CA LEU A 624 26.87 -6.14 2.33
C LEU A 624 27.97 -6.71 3.24
N ASN A 625 28.98 -7.37 2.67
CA ASN A 625 30.12 -7.88 3.44
C ASN A 625 30.97 -6.76 4.05
N VAL A 626 31.12 -5.62 3.37
CA VAL A 626 31.83 -4.44 3.92
C VAL A 626 31.10 -3.91 5.15
N THR A 627 29.78 -3.70 5.04
CA THR A 627 28.98 -3.19 6.17
C THR A 627 28.90 -4.18 7.35
N TYR A 628 28.78 -5.48 7.09
CA TYR A 628 28.83 -6.50 8.16
C TYR A 628 30.21 -6.60 8.82
N LEU A 629 31.31 -6.56 8.04
CA LEU A 629 32.66 -6.63 8.61
C LEU A 629 32.93 -5.43 9.52
N TYR A 630 32.55 -4.22 9.09
CA TYR A 630 32.66 -3.04 9.93
C TYR A 630 31.77 -3.11 11.18
N ASP A 631 30.50 -3.53 11.06
CA ASP A 631 29.58 -3.66 12.21
C ASP A 631 30.09 -4.66 13.24
N THR A 632 30.54 -5.84 12.81
CA THR A 632 31.06 -6.89 13.71
C THR A 632 32.32 -6.42 14.43
N ILE A 633 33.27 -5.80 13.72
CA ILE A 633 34.48 -5.20 14.33
C ILE A 633 34.09 -4.06 15.29
N HIS A 634 33.16 -3.18 14.92
CA HIS A 634 32.71 -2.06 15.75
C HIS A 634 32.02 -2.52 17.04
N VAL A 635 31.23 -3.59 16.97
CA VAL A 635 30.63 -4.22 18.15
C VAL A 635 31.67 -4.93 19.00
N GLN A 636 32.58 -5.72 18.40
CA GLN A 636 33.69 -6.38 19.13
C GLN A 636 34.53 -5.37 19.92
N ASN A 637 34.90 -4.24 19.31
CA ASN A 637 35.63 -3.15 19.97
C ASN A 637 34.91 -2.57 21.21
N ARG A 638 33.57 -2.68 21.31
CA ARG A 638 32.77 -2.17 22.44
C ARG A 638 32.68 -3.16 23.61
N PHE A 639 32.93 -4.44 23.34
CA PHE A 639 33.17 -5.45 24.36
C PHE A 639 34.67 -5.56 24.70
N ASN A 640 35.47 -4.53 24.36
CA ASN A 640 36.91 -4.43 24.57
C ASN A 640 37.72 -5.59 23.95
N PHE A 641 37.19 -6.31 22.96
CA PHE A 641 37.94 -7.34 22.25
C PHE A 641 39.08 -6.72 21.42
N SER A 642 40.20 -7.45 21.37
CA SER A 642 41.36 -7.07 20.58
C SER A 642 41.03 -7.05 19.08
N LYS A 643 41.34 -5.93 18.42
CA LYS A 643 41.28 -5.85 16.96
C LYS A 643 42.20 -6.92 16.35
N PRO A 644 41.82 -7.57 15.24
CA PRO A 644 42.71 -8.48 14.55
C PRO A 644 44.02 -7.78 14.20
N LYS A 645 45.18 -8.43 14.43
CA LYS A 645 46.52 -7.84 14.16
C LYS A 645 46.67 -7.30 12.74
N TRP A 646 45.90 -7.83 11.79
CA TRP A 646 45.90 -7.40 10.39
C TRP A 646 45.17 -6.08 10.11
N LEU A 647 44.41 -5.51 11.06
CA LEU A 647 43.56 -4.33 10.88
C LEU A 647 44.26 -3.06 11.36
N THR A 648 44.94 -2.37 10.45
CA THR A 648 45.59 -1.07 10.75
C THR A 648 44.57 0.05 11.00
N LYS A 649 45.03 1.18 11.59
CA LYS A 649 44.23 2.42 11.72
C LYS A 649 43.62 2.84 10.37
N ASN A 650 44.40 2.75 9.29
CA ASN A 650 43.99 3.13 7.94
C ASN A 650 42.94 2.18 7.36
N GLU A 651 43.05 0.87 7.61
CA GLU A 651 42.06 -0.10 7.15
C GLU A 651 40.73 0.02 7.90
N LEU A 652 40.76 0.31 9.20
CA LEU A 652 39.55 0.62 9.97
C LEU A 652 38.90 1.93 9.51
N PHE A 653 39.70 2.96 9.20
CA PHE A 653 39.20 4.22 8.60
C PHE A 653 38.51 3.96 7.25
N MET A 654 39.14 3.18 6.36
CA MET A 654 38.56 2.84 5.05
C MET A 654 37.30 1.97 5.16
N LEU A 655 37.24 1.02 6.09
CA LEU A 655 36.01 0.25 6.36
C LEU A 655 34.86 1.15 6.85
N ARG A 656 35.15 2.12 7.72
CA ARG A 656 34.18 3.12 8.21
C ARG A 656 33.70 4.03 7.08
N TYR A 657 34.63 4.59 6.31
CA TYR A 657 34.34 5.45 5.17
C TYR A 657 33.46 4.75 4.13
N LEU A 658 33.86 3.55 3.68
CA LEU A 658 33.06 2.79 2.73
C LEU A 658 31.70 2.40 3.32
N THR A 659 31.61 2.04 4.60
CA THR A 659 30.30 1.77 5.24
C THR A 659 29.39 2.99 5.22
N ASN A 660 29.91 4.19 5.50
CA ASN A 660 29.12 5.43 5.45
C ASN A 660 28.63 5.75 4.03
N GLU A 661 29.49 5.60 3.02
CA GLU A 661 29.10 5.77 1.62
C GLU A 661 28.09 4.70 1.17
N ILE A 662 28.23 3.45 1.62
CA ILE A 662 27.22 2.41 1.36
C ILE A 662 25.86 2.78 1.98
N TYR A 663 25.84 3.32 3.20
CA TYR A 663 24.61 3.81 3.82
C TYR A 663 23.99 4.95 3.02
N LYS A 664 24.78 5.94 2.57
CA LYS A 664 24.30 7.02 1.68
C LYS A 664 23.69 6.44 0.39
N PHE A 665 24.41 5.54 -0.29
CA PHE A 665 23.96 4.88 -1.53
C PHE A 665 22.63 4.13 -1.35
N GLN A 666 22.50 3.35 -0.27
CA GLN A 666 21.31 2.55 0.06
C GLN A 666 20.12 3.42 0.44
N ASN A 667 20.35 4.50 1.17
CA ASN A 667 19.32 5.46 1.58
C ASN A 667 18.91 6.42 0.44
N GLY A 668 19.61 6.38 -0.71
CA GLY A 668 19.32 7.21 -1.88
C GLY A 668 19.94 8.61 -1.84
N LEU A 669 20.88 8.86 -0.94
CA LEU A 669 21.70 10.08 -0.94
C LEU A 669 22.80 10.01 -2.02
N PRO A 670 23.39 11.16 -2.40
CA PRO A 670 24.57 11.18 -3.26
C PRO A 670 25.71 10.35 -2.66
N SER A 671 26.30 9.46 -3.45
CA SER A 671 27.38 8.56 -3.01
C SER A 671 28.02 7.86 -4.21
N PHE A 672 29.32 7.56 -4.14
CA PHE A 672 30.11 6.99 -5.24
C PHE A 672 29.92 7.70 -6.60
N GLY A 673 29.77 9.03 -6.60
CA GLY A 673 29.50 9.83 -7.80
C GLY A 673 28.08 9.75 -8.37
N LEU A 674 27.18 8.94 -7.79
CA LEU A 674 25.76 8.91 -8.15
C LEU A 674 24.99 10.06 -7.48
N PRO A 675 23.95 10.63 -8.12
CA PRO A 675 23.13 11.70 -7.58
C PRO A 675 22.04 11.20 -6.59
N GLU A 676 21.38 12.17 -5.94
CA GLU A 676 20.21 12.01 -5.04
C GLU A 676 19.06 11.25 -5.75
N ASP A 677 18.70 10.07 -5.23
CA ASP A 677 17.65 9.19 -5.72
C ASP A 677 16.37 9.38 -4.89
N LEU A 678 15.61 10.43 -5.23
CA LEU A 678 14.40 10.84 -4.53
C LEU A 678 13.28 9.79 -4.55
N GLU A 679 13.22 8.90 -5.55
CA GLU A 679 12.27 7.78 -5.50
C GLU A 679 12.73 6.70 -4.53
N LEU A 680 14.03 6.39 -4.42
CA LEU A 680 14.53 5.43 -3.42
C LEU A 680 14.31 5.94 -1.98
N ILE A 681 14.70 7.19 -1.71
CA ILE A 681 14.44 7.88 -0.42
C ILE A 681 12.96 7.73 -0.02
N LYS A 682 12.05 8.03 -0.96
CA LYS A 682 10.60 8.01 -0.76
C LYS A 682 10.00 6.61 -0.51
N HIS A 683 10.60 5.54 -1.02
CA HIS A 683 10.10 4.16 -0.81
C HIS A 683 10.79 3.44 0.35
N ASN A 684 11.81 4.06 0.98
CA ASN A 684 12.45 3.52 2.17
C ASN A 684 11.62 3.83 3.43
N GLU A 685 12.08 4.65 4.38
CA GLU A 685 11.28 5.09 5.55
C GLU A 685 10.31 6.25 5.23
N GLY A 686 10.05 6.54 3.95
CA GLY A 686 9.02 7.49 3.53
C GLY A 686 7.62 7.21 4.11
N PRO A 687 7.18 5.94 4.27
CA PRO A 687 5.94 5.60 4.96
C PRO A 687 5.97 5.93 6.47
N LEU A 688 7.06 5.63 7.19
CA LEU A 688 7.24 6.04 8.59
C LEU A 688 7.12 7.56 8.72
N PHE A 689 7.86 8.29 7.88
CA PHE A 689 7.83 9.75 7.88
C PHE A 689 6.44 10.30 7.51
N ARG A 690 5.71 9.62 6.63
CA ARG A 690 4.32 9.95 6.32
C ARG A 690 3.42 9.75 7.54
N THR A 691 3.57 8.67 8.29
CA THR A 691 2.82 8.43 9.55
C THR A 691 3.13 9.49 10.60
N ILE A 692 4.39 9.91 10.76
CA ILE A 692 4.77 11.01 11.64
C ILE A 692 4.05 12.31 11.23
N LEU A 693 3.99 12.63 9.93
CA LEU A 693 3.24 13.79 9.43
C LEU A 693 1.72 13.64 9.62
N ASP A 694 1.15 12.46 9.39
CA ASP A 694 -0.28 12.18 9.53
C ASP A 694 -0.76 12.26 10.98
N ASN A 695 0.04 11.80 11.94
CA ASN A 695 -0.20 11.97 13.37
C ASN A 695 -0.25 13.47 13.77
N PHE A 696 0.65 14.30 13.24
CA PHE A 696 0.62 15.75 13.45
C PHE A 696 -0.59 16.43 12.76
N ASP A 697 -0.99 15.96 11.57
CA ASP A 697 -2.19 16.42 10.88
C ASP A 697 -3.49 16.06 11.63
N LEU A 698 -3.56 14.86 12.21
CA LEU A 698 -4.65 14.42 13.07
C LEU A 698 -4.76 15.32 14.32
N LYS A 699 -3.66 15.53 15.05
CA LYS A 699 -3.67 16.38 16.25
C LYS A 699 -4.17 17.80 15.96
N GLN A 700 -3.71 18.41 14.87
CA GLN A 700 -4.18 19.72 14.42
C GLN A 700 -5.67 19.74 14.08
N LYS A 701 -6.23 18.65 13.52
CA LYS A 701 -7.67 18.57 13.21
C LYS A 701 -8.52 18.45 14.46
N VAL A 702 -8.12 17.61 15.41
CA VAL A 702 -8.82 17.44 16.71
C VAL A 702 -8.85 18.79 17.44
N ASN A 703 -7.67 19.37 17.71
CA ASN A 703 -7.53 20.62 18.45
C ASN A 703 -8.23 21.83 17.79
N ARG A 704 -8.40 21.86 16.46
CA ARG A 704 -9.00 23.00 15.74
C ARG A 704 -10.50 22.88 15.45
N LYS A 705 -11.15 21.76 15.77
CA LYS A 705 -12.56 21.53 15.36
C LYS A 705 -13.51 21.04 16.44
N ASN A 706 -13.04 20.58 17.60
CA ASN A 706 -13.85 19.78 18.53
C ASN A 706 -14.57 18.60 17.83
N ILE A 707 -13.92 18.03 16.82
CA ILE A 707 -14.36 16.83 16.10
C ILE A 707 -13.36 15.73 16.41
N GLY A 708 -13.80 14.74 17.19
CA GLY A 708 -12.99 13.59 17.55
C GLY A 708 -12.61 12.70 16.38
N VAL A 709 -11.54 11.90 16.54
CA VAL A 709 -10.90 11.16 15.45
C VAL A 709 -11.86 10.17 14.78
N LYS A 710 -12.83 9.60 15.51
CA LYS A 710 -13.88 8.74 14.94
C LYS A 710 -14.67 9.39 13.78
N ARG A 711 -14.77 10.72 13.72
CA ARG A 711 -15.39 11.46 12.60
C ARG A 711 -14.39 11.84 11.48
N LEU A 712 -13.15 11.40 11.56
CA LEU A 712 -12.03 11.72 10.64
C LEU A 712 -11.40 10.48 9.98
N GLU A 713 -11.82 9.26 10.33
CA GLU A 713 -11.08 8.00 10.07
C GLU A 713 -10.81 7.68 8.59
N ASN A 714 -11.67 8.09 7.65
CA ASN A 714 -11.60 7.73 6.22
C ASN A 714 -10.40 8.31 5.42
N LYS A 715 -9.30 8.72 6.05
CA LYS A 715 -8.15 9.32 5.35
C LYS A 715 -6.77 9.13 5.95
N PHE A 716 -6.64 8.43 7.07
CA PHE A 716 -5.37 8.25 7.77
C PHE A 716 -5.16 6.78 8.13
N LEU A 717 -3.95 6.27 7.90
CA LEU A 717 -3.64 4.83 8.04
C LEU A 717 -3.48 4.36 9.50
N SER A 718 -3.61 5.25 10.48
CA SER A 718 -3.42 4.97 11.91
C SER A 718 -4.75 4.77 12.65
N SER A 719 -5.32 3.57 12.60
CA SER A 719 -6.57 3.18 13.27
C SER A 719 -6.59 3.32 14.81
N ASN A 720 -5.46 3.66 15.43
CA ASN A 720 -5.25 3.65 16.88
C ASN A 720 -4.79 5.02 17.41
N PHE A 721 -5.05 6.12 16.70
CA PHE A 721 -4.73 7.48 17.15
C PHE A 721 -5.94 8.12 17.83
N SER A 722 -5.89 8.28 19.15
CA SER A 722 -6.96 8.91 19.94
C SER A 722 -6.89 10.45 19.88
N ASP A 723 -8.02 11.10 20.15
CA ASP A 723 -8.13 12.55 20.36
C ASP A 723 -7.12 13.06 21.40
N SER A 724 -7.00 12.30 22.49
CA SER A 724 -6.13 12.54 23.63
C SER A 724 -4.65 12.23 23.37
N MET A 725 -4.28 11.54 22.29
CA MET A 725 -2.91 11.10 22.01
C MET A 725 -1.89 12.24 22.16
N ARG A 726 -0.86 12.03 22.98
CA ARG A 726 0.21 12.99 23.32
C ARG A 726 1.61 12.49 22.97
N TYR A 727 1.83 11.17 22.93
CA TYR A 727 3.16 10.58 22.78
C TYR A 727 3.17 9.34 21.88
N VAL A 728 4.05 9.30 20.87
CA VAL A 728 4.20 8.14 19.98
C VAL A 728 5.66 7.67 19.92
N ILE A 729 5.92 6.43 20.31
CA ILE A 729 7.26 5.82 20.33
C ILE A 729 7.44 4.90 19.11
N PHE A 730 8.62 4.94 18.49
CA PHE A 730 9.03 4.05 17.41
C PHE A 730 10.43 3.45 17.70
N SER A 731 10.49 2.16 18.08
CA SER A 731 11.75 1.43 18.29
C SER A 731 12.23 0.75 17.01
N ALA A 732 13.42 1.12 16.55
CA ALA A 732 13.88 0.82 15.20
C ALA A 732 15.40 0.61 15.09
N HIS A 733 15.95 0.83 13.89
CA HIS A 733 17.34 0.54 13.55
C HIS A 733 18.15 1.80 13.22
N ASP A 734 19.47 1.61 13.15
CA ASP A 734 20.44 2.56 12.58
C ASP A 734 20.00 3.10 11.22
N TYR A 735 19.67 2.19 10.29
CA TYR A 735 19.20 2.54 8.96
C TYR A 735 17.88 3.32 8.98
N THR A 736 16.99 3.11 9.97
CA THR A 736 15.74 3.87 10.08
C THR A 736 16.03 5.35 10.35
N ILE A 737 16.92 5.62 11.32
CA ILE A 737 17.34 7.00 11.64
C ILE A 737 18.08 7.62 10.46
N ALA A 738 18.98 6.87 9.80
CA ALA A 738 19.69 7.34 8.62
C ALA A 738 18.76 7.69 7.44
N ASN A 739 17.66 6.96 7.25
CA ASN A 739 16.67 7.27 6.23
C ASN A 739 15.80 8.48 6.61
N LEU A 740 15.43 8.65 7.88
CA LEU A 740 14.77 9.88 8.34
C LEU A 740 15.67 11.11 8.11
N PHE A 741 16.96 11.03 8.43
CA PHE A 741 17.93 12.07 8.10
C PHE A 741 18.03 12.31 6.58
N ALA A 742 18.05 11.26 5.76
CA ALA A 742 18.08 11.37 4.30
C ALA A 742 16.83 12.04 3.69
N ILE A 743 15.66 11.85 4.30
CA ILE A 743 14.39 12.47 3.87
C ILE A 743 14.37 13.97 4.21
N MET A 744 14.89 14.36 5.39
CA MET A 744 14.60 15.66 5.99
C MET A 744 15.73 16.70 5.92
N SER A 745 16.99 16.27 5.88
CA SER A 745 18.13 17.17 6.11
C SER A 745 18.38 18.14 4.96
N ASN A 746 18.98 19.29 5.26
CA ASN A 746 19.67 20.08 4.25
C ASN A 746 20.92 19.33 3.75
N LYS A 747 21.48 19.75 2.60
CA LYS A 747 22.58 19.04 1.94
C LYS A 747 23.88 19.12 2.74
N ASP A 748 24.13 20.26 3.36
CA ASP A 748 25.41 20.58 4.00
C ASP A 748 25.56 19.81 5.32
N PHE A 749 24.45 19.59 6.02
CA PHE A 749 24.41 18.70 7.18
C PHE A 749 24.52 17.22 6.78
N ILE A 750 23.74 16.74 5.81
CA ILE A 750 23.71 15.30 5.47
C ILE A 750 25.00 14.80 4.79
N ASN A 751 25.72 15.66 4.07
CA ASN A 751 27.00 15.29 3.46
C ASN A 751 28.08 15.00 4.51
N ASN A 752 28.07 15.78 5.60
CA ASN A 752 29.02 15.71 6.71
C ASN A 752 28.56 14.78 7.86
N LEU A 753 27.32 14.30 7.84
CA LEU A 753 26.78 13.41 8.85
C LEU A 753 27.23 11.96 8.60
N GLU A 754 27.77 11.32 9.64
CA GLU A 754 27.96 9.88 9.66
C GLU A 754 26.61 9.17 9.89
N LEU A 755 26.21 8.32 8.95
CA LEU A 755 24.94 7.61 8.97
C LEU A 755 24.98 6.28 9.73
N TYR A 756 26.17 5.85 10.17
CA TYR A 756 26.32 4.76 11.13
C TYR A 756 26.18 5.33 12.55
N PHE A 757 24.93 5.43 13.03
CA PHE A 757 24.61 5.99 14.35
C PHE A 757 25.03 5.08 15.51
N ASP A 758 25.06 5.62 16.73
CA ASP A 758 25.27 4.83 17.95
C ASP A 758 24.01 4.05 18.37
N PHE A 759 24.13 3.07 19.27
CA PHE A 759 23.00 2.44 19.94
C PHE A 759 22.27 3.48 20.79
N THR A 760 20.94 3.40 20.90
CA THR A 760 20.09 4.41 21.55
C THR A 760 20.20 5.84 20.98
N ALA A 761 20.80 6.02 19.80
CA ALA A 761 20.62 7.24 19.01
C ALA A 761 19.12 7.48 18.78
N THR A 762 18.67 8.72 18.95
CA THR A 762 17.23 9.04 19.05
C THR A 762 16.92 10.37 18.36
N LEU A 763 15.93 10.35 17.46
CA LEU A 763 15.28 11.52 16.89
C LEU A 763 13.99 11.83 17.65
N PHE A 764 13.76 13.11 17.93
CA PHE A 764 12.56 13.63 18.58
C PHE A 764 11.85 14.59 17.63
N PHE A 765 10.53 14.46 17.53
CA PHE A 765 9.66 15.36 16.78
C PHE A 765 8.62 15.92 17.75
N GLU A 766 8.76 17.20 18.10
CA GLU A 766 7.92 17.85 19.11
C GLU A 766 7.08 18.93 18.43
N LEU A 767 5.76 18.75 18.40
CA LEU A 767 4.83 19.76 17.90
C LEU A 767 4.36 20.62 19.07
N TYR A 768 4.50 21.94 18.96
CA TYR A 768 4.07 22.95 19.93
C TYR A 768 2.92 23.77 19.34
N LEU A 769 2.11 24.38 20.20
CA LEU A 769 1.18 25.45 19.83
C LEU A 769 1.79 26.75 20.36
N ASN A 770 2.05 27.71 19.47
CA ASN A 770 2.65 28.99 19.86
C ASN A 770 1.58 30.04 20.23
N ASN A 771 2.03 31.20 20.70
CA ASN A 771 1.17 32.29 21.17
C ASN A 771 0.24 32.86 20.07
N THR A 772 0.46 32.56 18.78
CA THR A 772 -0.42 32.95 17.66
C THR A 772 -1.41 31.84 17.25
N ASN A 773 -1.54 30.77 18.04
CA ASN A 773 -2.32 29.56 17.72
C ASN A 773 -1.89 28.86 16.41
N GLU A 774 -0.63 29.04 16.04
CA GLU A 774 0.05 28.30 14.99
C GLU A 774 0.89 27.16 15.56
N TYR A 775 1.12 26.14 14.73
CA TYR A 775 1.81 24.93 15.16
C TYR A 775 3.27 25.02 14.74
N GLU A 776 4.17 25.06 15.72
CA GLU A 776 5.62 24.97 15.52
C GLU A 776 6.09 23.52 15.71
N ILE A 777 7.13 23.11 15.01
CA ILE A 777 7.79 21.81 15.18
C ILE A 777 9.26 22.02 15.54
N LYS A 778 9.72 21.31 16.56
CA LYS A 778 11.15 21.10 16.83
C LYS A 778 11.54 19.69 16.44
N ILE A 779 12.70 19.55 15.84
CA ILE A 779 13.34 18.29 15.53
C ILE A 779 14.65 18.25 16.29
N LEU A 780 14.72 17.39 17.30
CA LEU A 780 15.87 17.26 18.19
C LEU A 780 16.55 15.90 17.97
N PHE A 781 17.83 15.80 18.32
CA PHE A 781 18.61 14.58 18.17
C PHE A 781 19.54 14.33 19.35
N SER A 782 19.47 13.14 19.93
CA SER A 782 20.47 12.62 20.88
C SER A 782 21.32 11.57 20.17
N LYS A 783 22.65 11.70 20.26
CA LYS A 783 23.58 10.67 19.76
C LYS A 783 23.48 9.35 20.53
N LYS A 784 23.18 9.38 21.85
CA LYS A 784 23.17 8.20 22.73
C LYS A 784 22.42 8.47 24.05
N GLU A 785 21.65 7.49 24.52
CA GLU A 785 20.99 7.43 25.84
C GLU A 785 20.09 8.63 26.21
N GLY A 786 19.65 9.43 25.23
CA GLY A 786 18.84 10.63 25.47
C GLY A 786 19.66 11.81 26.00
N LYS A 787 20.98 11.66 26.10
CA LYS A 787 21.90 12.67 26.65
C LYS A 787 22.31 13.67 25.56
N ASN A 788 22.58 14.90 25.99
CA ASN A 788 23.03 16.00 25.14
C ASN A 788 22.12 16.17 23.90
N ILE A 789 20.81 16.32 24.14
CA ILE A 789 19.81 16.51 23.09
C ILE A 789 20.10 17.82 22.34
N ILE A 790 20.49 17.69 21.07
CA ILE A 790 20.79 18.82 20.18
C ILE A 790 19.52 19.19 19.42
N ASP A 791 19.10 20.46 19.49
CA ASP A 791 18.13 21.00 18.56
C ASP A 791 18.78 21.17 17.17
N ILE A 792 18.31 20.35 16.21
CA ILE A 792 18.78 20.30 14.83
C ILE A 792 17.75 20.87 13.85
N THR A 793 16.70 21.53 14.34
CA THR A 793 15.57 22.03 13.54
C THR A 793 16.04 22.93 12.39
N ASP A 794 17.05 23.77 12.63
CA ASP A 794 17.67 24.62 11.61
C ASP A 794 18.41 23.85 10.50
N LYS A 795 18.82 22.60 10.75
CA LYS A 795 19.48 21.72 9.77
C LYS A 795 18.48 21.00 8.85
N ILE A 796 17.17 21.17 9.08
CA ILE A 796 16.10 20.52 8.32
C ILE A 796 15.72 21.36 7.09
N ARG A 797 15.64 20.71 5.93
CA ARG A 797 15.39 21.29 4.58
C ARG A 797 14.11 22.14 4.51
N GLY A 798 13.17 21.92 5.43
CA GLY A 798 11.91 22.65 5.53
C GLY A 798 11.88 23.83 6.49
N CYS A 799 12.82 23.90 7.43
CA CYS A 799 12.84 24.92 8.48
C CYS A 799 13.68 26.15 8.12
N LYS A 800 14.26 26.18 6.92
CA LYS A 800 14.94 27.35 6.32
C LYS A 800 16.09 27.93 7.17
N GLY A 801 16.71 27.15 8.05
CA GLY A 801 17.73 27.63 8.99
C GLY A 801 17.18 28.17 10.33
N SER A 802 15.88 28.11 10.56
CA SER A 802 15.25 28.54 11.83
C SER A 802 15.03 27.38 12.80
N LYS A 803 15.23 27.65 14.10
CA LYS A 803 14.78 26.78 15.21
C LYS A 803 13.33 27.03 15.63
N LYS A 804 12.78 28.21 15.32
CA LYS A 804 11.32 28.46 15.33
C LYS A 804 10.76 28.08 13.97
N CYS A 805 10.38 26.82 13.81
CA CYS A 805 9.97 26.25 12.53
C CYS A 805 8.47 25.96 12.53
N LEU A 806 7.68 26.69 11.73
CA LEU A 806 6.27 26.37 11.56
C LEU A 806 6.12 24.97 10.93
N TYR A 807 5.29 24.12 11.52
CA TYR A 807 4.97 22.79 10.98
C TYR A 807 4.41 22.88 9.56
N SER A 808 3.67 23.96 9.26
CA SER A 808 3.17 24.24 7.92
C SER A 808 4.31 24.40 6.90
N ASP A 809 5.41 25.07 7.24
CA ASP A 809 6.61 25.22 6.41
C ASP A 809 7.33 23.87 6.22
N PHE A 810 7.65 23.20 7.34
CA PHE A 810 8.29 21.88 7.37
C PHE A 810 7.56 20.84 6.52
N LYS A 811 6.22 20.84 6.57
CA LYS A 811 5.38 19.95 5.77
C LYS A 811 5.37 20.33 4.29
N ASN A 812 5.21 21.63 3.97
CA ASN A 812 5.07 22.07 2.58
C ASN A 812 6.39 22.04 1.80
N SER A 813 7.54 22.22 2.44
CA SER A 813 8.86 22.08 1.77
C SER A 813 9.05 20.67 1.20
N ASN A 814 8.70 19.66 2.00
CA ASN A 814 8.84 18.24 1.68
C ASN A 814 7.77 17.80 0.66
N TYR A 815 6.72 18.60 0.48
CA TYR A 815 5.72 18.40 -0.56
C TYR A 815 6.03 19.13 -1.87
N PHE A 816 6.59 20.34 -1.82
CA PHE A 816 6.85 21.15 -3.01
C PHE A 816 7.85 22.29 -2.72
N SER A 817 9.05 22.23 -3.32
CA SER A 817 10.07 23.30 -3.37
C SER A 817 9.65 24.49 -4.25
N MET A 818 8.37 24.86 -4.16
CA MET A 818 7.75 25.93 -4.90
C MET A 818 6.54 26.53 -4.17
N LYS A 819 5.90 25.87 -3.18
CA LYS A 819 4.59 26.38 -2.70
C LYS A 819 4.73 27.63 -1.82
N TYR A 820 5.61 27.63 -0.82
CA TYR A 820 5.92 28.84 -0.06
C TYR A 820 6.81 29.81 -0.81
N TYR A 821 7.69 29.35 -1.72
CA TYR A 821 8.35 30.25 -2.65
C TYR A 821 7.34 30.98 -3.54
N ILE A 822 6.27 30.33 -4.01
CA ILE A 822 5.19 30.98 -4.76
C ILE A 822 4.34 31.89 -3.88
N ILE A 823 4.04 31.54 -2.62
CA ILE A 823 3.27 32.44 -1.73
C ILE A 823 4.10 33.66 -1.34
N PHE A 824 5.36 33.48 -0.92
CA PHE A 824 6.27 34.57 -0.58
C PHE A 824 6.65 35.42 -1.81
N PHE A 825 6.93 34.83 -2.97
CA PHE A 825 7.03 35.60 -4.23
C PHE A 825 5.67 36.06 -4.78
N ILE A 826 4.52 35.74 -4.19
CA ILE A 826 3.26 36.41 -4.53
C ILE A 826 3.05 37.60 -3.60
N SER A 827 3.20 37.46 -2.28
CA SER A 827 3.11 38.59 -1.36
C SER A 827 4.21 39.62 -1.60
N LEU A 828 5.47 39.20 -1.72
CA LEU A 828 6.60 40.09 -2.01
C LEU A 828 6.50 40.70 -3.41
N PHE A 829 6.08 39.94 -4.44
CA PHE A 829 5.90 40.51 -5.79
C PHE A 829 4.62 41.35 -5.93
N VAL A 830 3.65 41.24 -5.02
CA VAL A 830 2.51 42.17 -4.92
C VAL A 830 2.91 43.44 -4.18
N CYS A 831 3.61 43.34 -3.04
CA CYS A 831 4.14 44.50 -2.32
C CYS A 831 5.14 45.28 -3.20
N LEU A 832 6.06 44.60 -3.89
CA LEU A 832 6.99 45.22 -4.82
C LEU A 832 6.33 45.65 -6.15
N PHE A 833 5.21 45.06 -6.59
CA PHE A 833 4.42 45.67 -7.68
C PHE A 833 3.83 47.02 -7.24
N ASN A 834 3.31 47.07 -6.02
CA ASN A 834 2.58 48.24 -5.52
C ASN A 834 3.51 49.37 -5.04
N LEU A 835 4.77 49.06 -4.67
CA LEU A 835 5.73 50.04 -4.15
C LEU A 835 6.97 50.27 -5.04
N ASN A 836 7.30 49.37 -5.95
CA ASN A 836 8.55 49.45 -6.74
C ASN A 836 8.37 49.25 -8.26
N LEU A 837 7.13 49.37 -8.76
CA LEU A 837 6.86 49.42 -10.22
C LEU A 837 6.25 50.73 -10.71
N SER A 838 6.59 51.82 -10.03
CA SER A 838 7.24 52.88 -10.79
C SER A 838 8.59 52.34 -11.31
N LYS A 839 8.68 52.11 -12.62
CA LYS A 839 9.93 51.89 -13.39
C LYS A 839 10.83 50.65 -13.06
N ASN A 840 10.40 49.40 -13.31
CA ASN A 840 11.28 48.41 -14.00
C ASN A 840 10.60 47.13 -14.57
N ASN A 841 10.89 46.74 -15.82
CA ASN A 841 10.06 45.78 -16.59
C ASN A 841 10.41 44.27 -16.42
N GLY A 842 9.74 43.57 -15.48
CA GLY A 842 9.84 42.11 -15.30
C GLY A 842 8.78 41.26 -16.03
N ARG A 843 8.77 41.21 -17.37
CA ARG A 843 7.72 40.50 -18.15
C ARG A 843 7.69 38.98 -17.89
N LYS A 844 6.57 38.46 -17.37
CA LYS A 844 6.31 37.00 -17.18
C LYS A 844 5.93 36.31 -18.50
N ARG A 845 6.11 34.98 -18.58
CA ARG A 845 5.65 34.14 -19.72
C ARG A 845 4.14 34.33 -19.95
N LYS A 846 3.73 34.58 -21.20
CA LYS A 846 2.32 34.81 -21.58
C LYS A 846 1.83 33.74 -22.55
N LEU A 847 0.77 33.02 -22.22
CA LEU A 847 0.06 32.17 -23.19
C LEU A 847 -0.59 33.07 -24.25
N VAL A 848 -0.35 32.78 -25.54
CA VAL A 848 -0.89 33.59 -26.66
C VAL A 848 -1.79 32.81 -27.61
N LEU A 849 -1.67 31.48 -27.66
CA LEU A 849 -2.57 30.60 -28.41
C LEU A 849 -2.64 29.23 -27.70
N ALA A 850 -3.82 28.63 -27.62
CA ALA A 850 -3.98 27.23 -27.23
C ALA A 850 -4.86 26.47 -28.22
N GLN A 851 -4.41 25.32 -28.68
CA GLN A 851 -5.12 24.49 -29.65
C GLN A 851 -5.40 23.12 -29.04
N VAL A 852 -6.65 22.67 -29.03
CA VAL A 852 -7.09 21.48 -28.27
C VAL A 852 -7.76 20.47 -29.19
N VAL A 853 -7.14 19.32 -29.37
CA VAL A 853 -7.72 18.18 -30.08
C VAL A 853 -8.29 17.22 -29.03
N PHE A 854 -9.52 16.75 -29.20
CA PHE A 854 -10.13 15.82 -28.23
C PHE A 854 -10.89 14.67 -28.90
N ARG A 855 -10.75 13.46 -28.35
CA ARG A 855 -11.62 12.32 -28.71
C ARG A 855 -13.05 12.64 -28.28
N HIS A 856 -14.02 12.29 -29.10
CA HIS A 856 -15.43 12.29 -28.73
C HIS A 856 -15.70 11.56 -27.39
N GLY A 857 -16.87 11.82 -26.81
CA GLY A 857 -17.34 11.08 -25.64
C GLY A 857 -17.66 9.63 -25.98
N GLU A 858 -18.10 8.91 -24.96
CA GLU A 858 -18.64 7.56 -25.06
C GLU A 858 -19.82 7.47 -26.05
N ARG A 859 -19.94 6.33 -26.73
CA ARG A 859 -20.86 6.11 -27.84
C ARG A 859 -21.37 4.67 -27.85
N ALA A 860 -22.48 4.43 -28.56
CA ALA A 860 -22.87 3.08 -28.94
C ALA A 860 -21.79 2.40 -29.83
N PRO A 861 -21.81 1.05 -29.97
CA PRO A 861 -20.95 0.35 -30.93
C PRO A 861 -21.10 0.91 -32.35
N LEU A 862 -20.05 0.87 -33.18
CA LEU A 862 -20.18 1.31 -34.59
C LEU A 862 -21.09 0.37 -35.40
N LYS A 863 -20.99 -0.94 -35.14
CA LYS A 863 -21.90 -2.01 -35.53
C LYS A 863 -21.87 -3.10 -34.47
N THR A 864 -22.88 -3.95 -34.44
CA THR A 864 -22.83 -5.27 -33.78
C THR A 864 -22.35 -6.32 -34.80
N TYR A 865 -22.08 -7.56 -34.37
CA TYR A 865 -21.78 -8.70 -35.26
C TYR A 865 -22.93 -9.72 -35.23
N GLN A 866 -22.97 -10.65 -36.20
CA GLN A 866 -24.15 -11.50 -36.43
C GLN A 866 -24.53 -12.34 -35.20
N ASN A 867 -23.54 -12.88 -34.50
CA ASN A 867 -23.72 -13.71 -33.29
C ASN A 867 -23.42 -12.91 -32.00
N ASP A 868 -23.66 -11.59 -32.00
CA ASP A 868 -23.52 -10.73 -30.83
C ASP A 868 -24.73 -10.93 -29.89
N PRO A 869 -24.55 -11.33 -28.61
CA PRO A 869 -25.67 -11.42 -27.68
C PRO A 869 -26.36 -10.07 -27.43
N TYR A 870 -25.72 -8.95 -27.78
CA TYR A 870 -26.28 -7.61 -27.72
C TYR A 870 -26.62 -7.03 -29.11
N LYS A 871 -26.77 -7.88 -30.13
CA LYS A 871 -27.10 -7.46 -31.52
C LYS A 871 -28.31 -6.52 -31.58
N ASN A 872 -29.36 -6.86 -30.83
CA ASN A 872 -30.65 -6.16 -30.77
C ASN A 872 -30.83 -5.41 -29.43
N TYR A 873 -29.75 -5.16 -28.68
CA TYR A 873 -29.81 -4.42 -27.42
C TYR A 873 -30.16 -2.95 -27.68
N ASP A 874 -31.05 -2.36 -26.88
CA ASP A 874 -31.32 -0.92 -26.95
C ASP A 874 -30.18 -0.14 -26.27
N TRP A 875 -29.46 0.64 -27.07
CA TRP A 875 -28.37 1.49 -26.60
C TRP A 875 -28.86 2.87 -26.11
N GLY A 876 -30.17 3.13 -26.16
CA GLY A 876 -30.83 4.42 -25.91
C GLY A 876 -30.56 5.48 -26.99
N VAL A 877 -29.68 5.18 -27.95
CA VAL A 877 -29.28 6.03 -29.08
C VAL A 877 -28.86 5.16 -30.27
N PRO A 878 -28.94 5.64 -31.53
CA PRO A 878 -28.53 4.84 -32.69
C PRO A 878 -27.05 4.42 -32.68
N LEU A 879 -26.73 3.29 -33.32
CA LEU A 879 -25.36 2.77 -33.39
C LEU A 879 -24.36 3.82 -33.89
N GLY A 880 -23.22 3.93 -33.20
CA GLY A 880 -22.15 4.88 -33.49
C GLY A 880 -22.40 6.35 -33.12
N THR A 881 -23.55 6.69 -32.51
CA THR A 881 -23.86 8.02 -31.95
C THR A 881 -23.46 8.16 -30.47
N LEU A 882 -23.41 9.39 -29.94
CA LEU A 882 -22.91 9.68 -28.60
C LEU A 882 -23.92 9.29 -27.50
N THR A 883 -23.50 8.56 -26.47
CA THR A 883 -24.38 8.26 -25.31
C THR A 883 -24.57 9.51 -24.45
N GLU A 884 -25.60 9.51 -23.61
CA GLU A 884 -25.84 10.59 -22.63
C GLU A 884 -24.66 10.73 -21.64
N THR A 885 -24.02 9.61 -21.28
CA THR A 885 -22.73 9.58 -20.58
C THR A 885 -21.61 10.25 -21.40
N GLY A 886 -21.53 10.01 -22.71
CA GLY A 886 -20.59 10.68 -23.61
C GLY A 886 -20.79 12.19 -23.71
N VAL A 887 -22.05 12.64 -23.75
CA VAL A 887 -22.41 14.07 -23.65
C VAL A 887 -21.90 14.65 -22.32
N LYS A 888 -22.19 14.00 -21.20
CA LYS A 888 -21.74 14.41 -19.85
C LYS A 888 -20.22 14.46 -19.73
N GLN A 889 -19.49 13.50 -20.31
CA GLN A 889 -18.02 13.46 -20.35
C GLN A 889 -17.43 14.69 -21.08
N ILE A 890 -18.01 15.09 -22.21
CA ILE A 890 -17.50 16.19 -23.05
C ILE A 890 -17.96 17.56 -22.54
N GLU A 891 -19.17 17.68 -21.97
CA GLU A 891 -19.54 18.88 -21.21
C GLU A 891 -18.56 19.11 -20.04
N ARG A 892 -18.14 18.05 -19.35
CA ARG A 892 -17.16 18.15 -18.26
C ARG A 892 -15.78 18.57 -18.76
N LEU A 893 -15.37 18.12 -19.96
CA LEU A 893 -14.19 18.65 -20.64
C LEU A 893 -14.34 20.17 -20.86
N GLY A 894 -15.43 20.62 -21.49
CA GLY A 894 -15.73 22.04 -21.69
C GLY A 894 -15.68 22.85 -20.39
N LYS A 895 -16.36 22.38 -19.34
CA LYS A 895 -16.39 23.03 -18.01
C LYS A 895 -14.99 23.15 -17.38
N ASN A 896 -14.12 22.15 -17.57
CA ASN A 896 -12.73 22.19 -17.10
C ASN A 896 -11.81 23.05 -17.98
N LEU A 897 -12.05 23.12 -19.29
CA LEU A 897 -11.30 24.01 -20.19
C LEU A 897 -11.72 25.48 -20.06
N ARG A 898 -12.97 25.78 -19.66
CA ARG A 898 -13.37 27.12 -19.19
C ARG A 898 -12.56 27.56 -17.97
N LYS A 899 -12.34 26.66 -16.99
CA LYS A 899 -11.45 26.96 -15.85
C LYS A 899 -10.03 27.28 -16.33
N ARG A 900 -9.49 26.49 -17.27
CA ARG A 900 -8.12 26.66 -17.79
C ARG A 900 -7.95 27.94 -18.62
N TYR A 901 -8.68 28.09 -19.72
CA TYR A 901 -8.37 29.10 -20.75
C TYR A 901 -9.16 30.41 -20.60
N VAL A 902 -10.38 30.37 -20.06
CA VAL A 902 -11.19 31.56 -19.78
C VAL A 902 -10.86 32.15 -18.41
N LYS A 903 -10.88 31.34 -17.33
CA LYS A 903 -10.63 31.85 -15.97
C LYS A 903 -9.15 32.06 -15.63
N ILE A 904 -8.31 31.03 -15.80
CA ILE A 904 -6.91 31.07 -15.34
C ILE A 904 -6.01 31.83 -16.32
N PHE A 905 -5.99 31.45 -17.60
CA PHE A 905 -5.12 32.11 -18.59
C PHE A 905 -5.72 33.36 -19.25
N LYS A 906 -7.04 33.56 -19.18
CA LYS A 906 -7.75 34.70 -19.77
C LYS A 906 -7.40 34.95 -21.26
N ILE A 907 -7.23 33.88 -22.04
CA ILE A 907 -6.95 33.98 -23.48
C ILE A 907 -8.21 34.03 -24.34
N VAL A 908 -9.37 33.66 -23.77
CA VAL A 908 -10.70 33.76 -24.39
C VAL A 908 -11.66 34.38 -23.39
N SER A 909 -12.57 35.21 -23.90
CA SER A 909 -13.65 35.89 -23.22
C SER A 909 -14.63 34.93 -22.55
N SER A 910 -15.41 35.45 -21.59
CA SER A 910 -16.42 34.69 -20.86
C SER A 910 -17.64 34.35 -21.71
N LYS A 911 -17.98 35.21 -22.68
CA LYS A 911 -18.96 35.00 -23.77
C LYS A 911 -18.22 34.59 -25.05
N TYR A 912 -18.94 34.02 -26.03
CA TYR A 912 -18.37 33.67 -27.34
C TYR A 912 -17.99 34.93 -28.14
N ASN A 913 -16.84 34.87 -28.84
CA ASN A 913 -16.39 35.90 -29.77
C ASN A 913 -15.73 35.25 -30.99
N LYS A 914 -16.27 35.49 -32.20
CA LYS A 914 -15.75 34.93 -33.47
C LYS A 914 -14.32 35.36 -33.81
N LYS A 915 -13.80 36.45 -33.21
CA LYS A 915 -12.40 36.89 -33.36
C LYS A 915 -11.42 36.14 -32.44
N GLU A 916 -11.90 35.38 -31.44
CA GLU A 916 -11.04 34.76 -30.42
C GLU A 916 -10.93 33.24 -30.52
N ILE A 917 -12.00 32.57 -30.97
CA ILE A 917 -12.13 31.11 -30.95
C ILE A 917 -12.52 30.54 -32.33
N LEU A 918 -11.82 29.47 -32.74
CA LEU A 918 -12.17 28.62 -33.86
C LEU A 918 -12.58 27.23 -33.37
N VAL A 919 -13.69 26.70 -33.91
CA VAL A 919 -14.21 25.37 -33.56
C VAL A 919 -14.25 24.49 -34.80
N ARG A 920 -13.59 23.34 -34.74
CA ARG A 920 -13.57 22.32 -35.78
C ARG A 920 -14.06 20.97 -35.26
N SER A 921 -14.54 20.13 -36.17
CA SER A 921 -14.97 18.75 -35.92
C SER A 921 -14.66 17.89 -37.16
N THR A 922 -14.59 16.57 -37.01
CA THR A 922 -14.85 15.69 -38.17
C THR A 922 -16.35 15.69 -38.51
N ASN A 923 -16.72 15.25 -39.72
CA ASN A 923 -18.12 15.27 -40.19
C ASN A 923 -19.05 14.20 -39.58
N LYS A 924 -18.65 13.51 -38.50
CA LYS A 924 -19.46 12.43 -37.89
C LYS A 924 -20.33 12.98 -36.77
N ASN A 925 -21.58 12.52 -36.68
CA ASN A 925 -22.55 13.03 -35.70
C ASN A 925 -21.99 13.04 -34.27
N ARG A 926 -21.39 11.93 -33.80
CA ARG A 926 -20.73 11.84 -32.48
C ARG A 926 -19.65 12.88 -32.19
N THR A 927 -18.92 13.38 -33.20
CA THR A 927 -17.90 14.43 -33.04
C THR A 927 -18.52 15.82 -33.12
N LEU A 928 -19.52 16.04 -33.98
CA LEU A 928 -20.32 17.27 -34.01
C LEU A 928 -21.12 17.48 -32.71
N GLU A 929 -21.75 16.43 -32.20
CA GLU A 929 -22.39 16.35 -30.87
C GLU A 929 -21.39 16.64 -29.76
N SER A 930 -20.18 16.07 -29.84
CA SER A 930 -19.10 16.38 -28.89
C SER A 930 -18.64 17.83 -28.98
N ALA A 931 -18.55 18.44 -30.17
CA ALA A 931 -18.25 19.87 -30.30
C ALA A 931 -19.35 20.75 -29.67
N ARG A 932 -20.63 20.40 -29.90
CA ARG A 932 -21.78 21.07 -29.27
C ARG A 932 -21.80 20.89 -27.74
N ALA A 933 -21.51 19.70 -27.22
CA ALA A 933 -21.40 19.43 -25.78
C ALA A 933 -20.19 20.15 -25.15
N PHE A 934 -19.07 20.21 -25.85
CA PHE A 934 -17.89 20.97 -25.42
C PHE A 934 -18.25 22.45 -25.28
N LEU A 935 -18.94 23.03 -26.26
CA LEU A 935 -19.37 24.43 -26.24
C LEU A 935 -20.39 24.72 -25.14
N ARG A 936 -21.38 23.83 -24.91
CA ARG A 936 -22.27 23.90 -23.72
C ARG A 936 -21.46 24.02 -22.44
N GLY A 937 -20.48 23.14 -22.25
CA GLY A 937 -19.61 23.16 -21.06
C GLY A 937 -18.66 24.37 -20.99
N PHE A 938 -18.09 24.79 -22.13
CA PHE A 938 -17.06 25.82 -22.21
C PHE A 938 -17.62 27.25 -22.08
N TYR A 939 -18.82 27.50 -22.59
CA TYR A 939 -19.51 28.79 -22.48
C TYR A 939 -20.64 28.85 -21.44
N LYS A 940 -21.01 27.71 -20.82
CA LYS A 940 -22.20 27.55 -19.96
C LYS A 940 -23.53 27.80 -20.70
N LEU A 941 -23.64 27.32 -21.94
CA LEU A 941 -24.85 27.53 -22.76
C LEU A 941 -25.95 26.53 -22.36
N LYS A 942 -27.20 27.00 -22.34
CA LYS A 942 -28.40 26.15 -22.41
C LYS A 942 -28.67 25.79 -23.88
N GLY A 943 -29.29 24.64 -24.14
CA GLY A 943 -29.69 24.23 -25.50
C GLY A 943 -28.53 23.90 -26.45
N ILE A 944 -28.83 23.85 -27.75
CA ILE A 944 -27.84 23.62 -28.82
C ILE A 944 -27.07 24.93 -29.08
N PRO A 945 -25.72 24.95 -29.03
CA PRO A 945 -24.96 26.16 -29.31
C PRO A 945 -25.08 26.59 -30.78
N ASN A 946 -25.65 27.78 -31.02
CA ASN A 946 -25.55 28.47 -32.31
C ASN A 946 -24.16 29.14 -32.42
N ILE A 947 -23.13 28.31 -32.56
CA ILE A 947 -21.72 28.69 -32.75
C ILE A 947 -21.20 27.85 -33.93
N PRO A 948 -20.62 28.47 -34.97
CA PRO A 948 -20.10 27.73 -36.13
C PRO A 948 -19.09 26.64 -35.74
N ILE A 949 -19.30 25.44 -36.27
CA ILE A 949 -18.40 24.29 -36.15
C ILE A 949 -18.00 23.91 -37.58
N LEU A 950 -16.74 24.15 -37.93
CA LEU A 950 -16.20 23.81 -39.25
C LEU A 950 -15.87 22.32 -39.33
N TYR A 951 -16.18 21.69 -40.47
CA TYR A 951 -15.84 20.28 -40.77
C TYR A 951 -15.12 20.12 -42.11
N ASP A 952 -14.61 21.23 -42.65
CA ASP A 952 -13.68 21.29 -43.78
C ASP A 952 -12.37 20.51 -43.50
N PHE A 953 -11.71 20.03 -44.56
CA PHE A 953 -10.35 19.49 -44.49
C PHE A 953 -9.35 20.65 -44.47
N PHE A 954 -9.32 21.37 -43.35
CA PHE A 954 -8.43 22.51 -43.10
C PHE A 954 -8.52 23.59 -44.18
N GLY A 955 -9.76 23.87 -44.61
CA GLY A 955 -10.14 24.85 -45.64
C GLY A 955 -10.24 24.31 -47.07
N ILE A 956 -9.82 23.06 -47.32
CA ILE A 956 -10.24 22.33 -48.52
C ILE A 956 -11.70 21.87 -48.30
N PRO A 957 -12.63 22.07 -49.25
CA PRO A 957 -14.07 21.83 -49.05
C PRO A 957 -14.49 20.35 -48.95
N VAL A 958 -13.54 19.43 -48.84
CA VAL A 958 -13.78 18.00 -48.58
C VAL A 958 -14.02 17.78 -47.08
N PRO A 959 -14.96 16.90 -46.65
CA PRO A 959 -15.20 16.68 -45.23
C PRO A 959 -14.03 16.01 -44.47
N TYR A 960 -13.58 16.63 -43.37
CA TYR A 960 -12.54 16.07 -42.50
C TYR A 960 -13.03 14.85 -41.73
N MET A 961 -12.26 13.77 -41.80
CA MET A 961 -12.47 12.50 -41.10
C MET A 961 -11.15 11.98 -40.48
N GLY A 962 -10.20 12.86 -40.15
CA GLY A 962 -8.83 12.47 -39.88
C GLY A 962 -8.09 12.09 -41.17
N GLY A 963 -7.05 11.26 -41.05
CA GLY A 963 -6.22 10.87 -42.19
C GLY A 963 -6.93 10.12 -43.31
N VAL A 964 -8.08 9.47 -43.07
CA VAL A 964 -8.85 8.79 -44.14
C VAL A 964 -9.45 9.75 -45.18
N THR A 965 -9.43 11.07 -44.95
CA THR A 965 -9.75 12.05 -46.00
C THR A 965 -8.58 12.26 -46.98
N CYS A 966 -7.33 12.00 -46.58
CA CYS A 966 -6.16 12.08 -47.45
C CYS A 966 -6.13 10.84 -48.38
N LEU A 967 -6.25 11.04 -49.70
CA LEU A 967 -6.35 9.92 -50.66
C LEU A 967 -5.11 9.03 -50.60
N LYS A 968 -3.93 9.65 -50.59
CA LYS A 968 -2.63 8.96 -50.46
C LYS A 968 -2.52 8.11 -49.18
N TYR A 969 -3.10 8.53 -48.05
CA TYR A 969 -3.17 7.69 -46.86
C TYR A 969 -4.10 6.49 -47.07
N LYS A 970 -5.29 6.72 -47.64
CA LYS A 970 -6.28 5.67 -47.93
C LYS A 970 -5.67 4.59 -48.84
N GLU A 971 -4.93 4.98 -49.88
CA GLU A 971 -4.21 4.08 -50.78
C GLU A 971 -3.14 3.28 -50.03
N MET A 972 -2.19 3.97 -49.37
CA MET A 972 -1.09 3.33 -48.64
C MET A 972 -1.57 2.34 -47.58
N ILE A 973 -2.59 2.69 -46.77
CA ILE A 973 -3.09 1.78 -45.73
C ILE A 973 -3.95 0.64 -46.27
N THR A 974 -4.47 0.75 -47.49
CA THR A 974 -5.18 -0.33 -48.17
C THR A 974 -4.17 -1.35 -48.67
N GLN A 975 -3.17 -0.91 -49.45
CA GLN A 975 -2.04 -1.73 -49.93
C GLN A 975 -1.32 -2.46 -48.79
N ILE A 976 -0.97 -1.76 -47.69
CA ILE A 976 -0.29 -2.35 -46.53
C ILE A 976 -1.14 -3.42 -45.83
N LYS A 977 -2.47 -3.25 -45.78
CA LYS A 977 -3.38 -4.26 -45.21
C LYS A 977 -3.47 -5.48 -46.11
N GLU A 978 -3.70 -5.26 -47.40
CA GLU A 978 -3.85 -6.32 -48.40
C GLU A 978 -2.58 -7.18 -48.49
N SER A 979 -1.39 -6.56 -48.53
CA SER A 979 -0.10 -7.28 -48.52
C SER A 979 0.15 -8.10 -47.25
N TYR A 980 -0.56 -7.82 -46.16
CA TYR A 980 -0.36 -8.47 -44.86
C TYR A 980 -1.53 -9.38 -44.43
N GLU A 981 -2.70 -9.30 -45.06
CA GLU A 981 -3.92 -9.97 -44.63
C GLU A 981 -3.74 -11.50 -44.50
N GLU A 982 -3.12 -12.14 -45.51
CA GLU A 982 -2.82 -13.58 -45.47
C GLU A 982 -1.78 -13.95 -44.39
N THR A 983 -0.76 -13.12 -44.19
CA THR A 983 0.27 -13.35 -43.15
C THR A 983 -0.31 -13.15 -41.75
N PHE A 984 -1.11 -12.11 -41.55
CA PHE A 984 -1.88 -11.87 -40.33
C PHE A 984 -2.80 -13.05 -40.00
N TYR A 985 -3.51 -13.56 -41.01
CA TYR A 985 -4.39 -14.70 -40.90
C TYR A 985 -3.62 -15.98 -40.56
N LYS A 986 -2.59 -16.34 -41.34
CA LYS A 986 -1.70 -17.50 -41.13
C LYS A 986 -1.12 -17.52 -39.70
N ASN A 987 -0.56 -16.39 -39.26
CA ASN A 987 0.06 -16.25 -37.94
C ASN A 987 -0.93 -16.31 -36.76
N ASN A 988 -2.24 -16.23 -37.03
CA ASN A 988 -3.28 -16.24 -35.99
C ASN A 988 -4.40 -17.28 -36.19
N LYS A 989 -4.32 -18.11 -37.24
CA LYS A 989 -5.39 -18.98 -37.76
C LYS A 989 -6.27 -19.61 -36.68
N LYS A 990 -5.73 -20.48 -35.81
CA LYS A 990 -6.48 -21.15 -34.71
C LYS A 990 -7.32 -20.20 -33.82
N PHE A 991 -6.92 -18.94 -33.66
CA PHE A 991 -7.69 -17.93 -32.92
C PHE A 991 -8.70 -17.20 -33.81
N LEU A 992 -8.35 -16.88 -35.06
CA LEU A 992 -9.23 -16.18 -36.00
C LEU A 992 -10.37 -17.07 -36.48
N ASP A 993 -10.13 -18.37 -36.72
CA ASP A 993 -11.15 -19.36 -37.08
C ASP A 993 -12.16 -19.54 -35.94
N SER A 994 -11.66 -19.62 -34.69
CA SER A 994 -12.48 -19.67 -33.48
C SER A 994 -13.33 -18.42 -33.32
N LEU A 995 -12.74 -17.24 -33.58
CA LEU A 995 -13.43 -15.95 -33.50
C LEU A 995 -14.47 -15.79 -34.62
N ALA A 996 -14.17 -16.24 -35.84
CA ALA A 996 -15.09 -16.29 -36.98
C ALA A 996 -16.36 -17.07 -36.61
N LYS A 997 -16.21 -18.33 -36.20
CA LYS A 997 -17.30 -19.22 -35.78
C LYS A 997 -18.12 -18.66 -34.61
N LYS A 998 -17.51 -17.91 -33.68
CA LYS A 998 -18.21 -17.32 -32.53
C LYS A 998 -18.84 -15.94 -32.78
N THR A 999 -18.51 -15.26 -33.89
CA THR A 999 -19.06 -13.93 -34.23
C THR A 999 -19.97 -13.93 -35.46
N GLY A 1000 -19.89 -14.97 -36.29
CA GLY A 1000 -20.69 -15.16 -37.51
C GLY A 1000 -20.04 -14.65 -38.79
N PHE A 1001 -18.77 -14.21 -38.77
CA PHE A 1001 -18.04 -13.88 -39.99
C PHE A 1001 -17.57 -15.15 -40.72
N LYS A 1002 -17.74 -15.23 -42.05
CA LYS A 1002 -17.21 -16.33 -42.89
C LYS A 1002 -15.68 -16.47 -42.76
N ARG A 1003 -14.98 -15.34 -42.68
CA ARG A 1003 -13.53 -15.22 -42.41
C ARG A 1003 -13.28 -13.97 -41.58
N MET A 1004 -12.34 -14.02 -40.64
CA MET A 1004 -11.93 -12.86 -39.83
C MET A 1004 -10.76 -12.14 -40.47
N TYR A 1005 -11.06 -11.11 -41.28
CA TYR A 1005 -10.05 -10.20 -41.82
C TYR A 1005 -9.59 -9.17 -40.77
N ILE A 1006 -8.47 -8.48 -41.01
CA ILE A 1006 -7.89 -7.43 -40.16
C ILE A 1006 -8.97 -6.44 -39.68
N ASN A 1007 -9.83 -5.96 -40.59
CA ASN A 1007 -10.87 -4.99 -40.25
C ASN A 1007 -11.94 -5.59 -39.30
N ASN A 1008 -12.35 -6.86 -39.48
CA ASN A 1008 -13.30 -7.52 -38.58
C ASN A 1008 -12.75 -7.65 -37.15
N VAL A 1009 -11.44 -7.91 -37.00
CA VAL A 1009 -10.79 -8.00 -35.67
C VAL A 1009 -10.85 -6.66 -34.93
N THR A 1010 -10.73 -5.53 -35.64
CA THR A 1010 -10.93 -4.21 -35.02
C THR A 1010 -12.37 -3.94 -34.65
N LEU A 1011 -13.34 -4.35 -35.49
CA LEU A 1011 -14.77 -4.16 -35.24
C LEU A 1011 -15.23 -4.93 -34.00
N VAL A 1012 -14.96 -6.24 -33.93
CA VAL A 1012 -15.35 -7.09 -32.80
C VAL A 1012 -14.75 -6.60 -31.48
N TYR A 1013 -13.51 -6.09 -31.50
CA TYR A 1013 -12.93 -5.48 -30.31
C TYR A 1013 -13.62 -4.17 -29.91
N ASP A 1014 -13.98 -3.30 -30.86
CA ASP A 1014 -14.70 -2.05 -30.55
C ASP A 1014 -16.06 -2.35 -29.92
N THR A 1015 -16.87 -3.20 -30.56
CA THR A 1015 -18.19 -3.61 -30.08
C THR A 1015 -18.12 -4.14 -28.64
N ILE A 1016 -17.20 -5.07 -28.38
CA ILE A 1016 -17.01 -5.67 -27.06
C ILE A 1016 -16.39 -4.67 -26.07
N TYR A 1017 -15.53 -3.74 -26.51
CA TYR A 1017 -15.01 -2.68 -25.66
C TYR A 1017 -16.11 -1.70 -25.20
N ILE A 1018 -17.06 -1.35 -26.07
CA ILE A 1018 -18.23 -0.55 -25.71
C ILE A 1018 -19.13 -1.32 -24.74
N GLN A 1019 -19.43 -2.60 -25.00
CA GLN A 1019 -20.20 -3.45 -24.08
C GLN A 1019 -19.58 -3.46 -22.65
N ASN A 1020 -18.27 -3.68 -22.54
CA ASN A 1020 -17.53 -3.62 -21.27
C ASN A 1020 -17.47 -2.20 -20.65
N LYS A 1021 -17.78 -1.13 -21.40
CA LYS A 1021 -17.86 0.26 -20.89
C LYS A 1021 -19.25 0.58 -20.36
N LEU A 1022 -20.29 -0.03 -20.92
CA LEU A 1022 -21.68 0.03 -20.47
C LEU A 1022 -22.02 -1.08 -19.45
N ASN A 1023 -20.99 -1.68 -18.82
CA ASN A 1023 -21.08 -2.77 -17.83
C ASN A 1023 -21.82 -4.04 -18.30
N LEU A 1024 -22.05 -4.22 -19.60
CA LEU A 1024 -22.67 -5.42 -20.14
C LEU A 1024 -21.75 -6.64 -19.96
N PRO A 1025 -22.28 -7.80 -19.50
CA PRO A 1025 -21.52 -9.04 -19.39
C PRO A 1025 -20.79 -9.41 -20.68
N ARG A 1026 -19.54 -9.89 -20.55
CA ARG A 1026 -18.81 -10.40 -21.72
C ARG A 1026 -19.48 -11.68 -22.23
N PRO A 1027 -19.57 -11.90 -23.57
CA PRO A 1027 -20.09 -13.14 -24.13
C PRO A 1027 -19.40 -14.37 -23.52
N LYS A 1028 -20.17 -15.37 -23.06
CA LYS A 1028 -19.65 -16.55 -22.32
C LYS A 1028 -18.51 -17.28 -23.05
N TRP A 1029 -18.45 -17.21 -24.39
CA TRP A 1029 -17.41 -17.82 -25.22
C TRP A 1029 -16.05 -17.09 -25.20
N LEU A 1030 -15.95 -15.89 -24.62
CA LEU A 1030 -14.77 -15.03 -24.66
C LEU A 1030 -14.05 -14.98 -23.29
N SER A 1031 -13.18 -15.96 -23.04
CA SER A 1031 -12.35 -16.00 -21.83
C SER A 1031 -11.45 -14.77 -21.66
N ARG A 1032 -10.96 -14.55 -20.43
CA ARG A 1032 -9.97 -13.49 -20.12
C ARG A 1032 -8.68 -13.63 -20.95
N ARG A 1033 -8.34 -14.83 -21.44
CA ARG A 1033 -7.21 -15.08 -22.37
C ARG A 1033 -7.55 -14.67 -23.81
N GLN A 1034 -8.72 -15.07 -24.33
CA GLN A 1034 -9.16 -14.67 -25.68
C GLN A 1034 -9.34 -13.15 -25.79
N PHE A 1035 -9.95 -12.48 -24.80
CA PHE A 1035 -10.09 -11.02 -24.78
C PHE A 1035 -8.72 -10.31 -24.75
N ARG A 1036 -7.73 -10.84 -24.02
CA ARG A 1036 -6.35 -10.34 -24.06
C ARG A 1036 -5.72 -10.50 -25.44
N LYS A 1037 -5.92 -11.62 -26.15
CA LYS A 1037 -5.41 -11.80 -27.53
C LYS A 1037 -6.13 -10.90 -28.53
N LEU A 1038 -7.46 -10.79 -28.47
CA LEU A 1038 -8.26 -9.87 -29.30
C LEU A 1038 -7.72 -8.43 -29.15
N LYS A 1039 -7.65 -7.95 -27.90
CA LYS A 1039 -7.09 -6.63 -27.57
C LYS A 1039 -5.69 -6.42 -28.11
N HIS A 1040 -4.81 -7.43 -28.01
CA HIS A 1040 -3.44 -7.34 -28.53
C HIS A 1040 -3.43 -7.17 -30.04
N LEU A 1041 -4.13 -8.03 -30.79
CA LEU A 1041 -4.18 -7.96 -32.26
C LEU A 1041 -4.76 -6.63 -32.72
N THR A 1042 -5.88 -6.19 -32.15
CA THR A 1042 -6.47 -4.88 -32.48
C THR A 1042 -5.50 -3.72 -32.18
N TYR A 1043 -4.72 -3.77 -31.11
CA TYR A 1043 -3.72 -2.73 -30.81
C TYR A 1043 -2.51 -2.77 -31.77
N GLN A 1044 -2.14 -3.92 -32.32
CA GLN A 1044 -1.13 -4.00 -33.39
C GLN A 1044 -1.70 -3.45 -34.72
N ILE A 1045 -2.97 -3.75 -35.03
CA ILE A 1045 -3.66 -3.25 -36.23
C ILE A 1045 -3.82 -1.72 -36.18
N TYR A 1046 -4.11 -1.13 -35.02
CA TYR A 1046 -4.10 0.33 -34.87
C TYR A 1046 -2.69 0.91 -35.07
N ARG A 1047 -1.65 0.31 -34.47
CA ARG A 1047 -0.25 0.76 -34.70
C ARG A 1047 0.14 0.72 -36.19
N LEU A 1048 -0.33 -0.27 -36.95
CA LEU A 1048 -0.13 -0.39 -38.39
C LEU A 1048 -0.77 0.79 -39.16
N GLN A 1049 -1.98 1.19 -38.76
CA GLN A 1049 -2.67 2.38 -39.29
C GLN A 1049 -1.99 3.69 -38.84
N ASP A 1050 -1.40 3.69 -37.65
CA ASP A 1050 -0.69 4.84 -37.07
C ASP A 1050 0.78 5.00 -37.56
N GLY A 1051 1.25 4.10 -38.44
CA GLY A 1051 2.64 4.02 -38.91
C GLY A 1051 3.66 3.61 -37.84
N VAL A 1052 3.22 3.23 -36.65
CA VAL A 1052 4.06 2.87 -35.49
C VAL A 1052 4.52 1.41 -35.62
N PRO A 1053 5.80 1.07 -35.35
CA PRO A 1053 6.30 -0.31 -35.47
C PRO A 1053 5.39 -1.33 -34.79
N CYS A 1054 4.96 -2.36 -35.52
CA CYS A 1054 3.93 -3.31 -35.12
C CYS A 1054 4.01 -4.57 -35.97
N PHE A 1055 3.65 -5.73 -35.39
CA PHE A 1055 4.02 -7.01 -35.98
C PHE A 1055 5.51 -6.97 -36.37
N ASP A 1056 5.82 -7.20 -37.63
CA ASP A 1056 7.16 -7.17 -38.20
C ASP A 1056 7.46 -5.87 -38.98
N PHE A 1057 6.52 -4.91 -39.01
CA PHE A 1057 6.67 -3.65 -39.74
C PHE A 1057 7.53 -2.60 -38.99
N PRO A 1058 8.39 -1.84 -39.70
CA PRO A 1058 9.18 -0.72 -39.16
C PRO A 1058 8.32 0.56 -38.93
N GLU A 1059 8.97 1.69 -38.61
CA GLU A 1059 8.30 2.98 -38.42
C GLU A 1059 8.04 3.64 -39.79
N ASN A 1060 6.80 3.59 -40.28
CA ASN A 1060 6.42 4.19 -41.57
C ASN A 1060 6.12 5.68 -41.40
N VAL A 1061 7.16 6.51 -41.57
CA VAL A 1061 7.07 7.97 -41.41
C VAL A 1061 6.23 8.62 -42.51
N GLU A 1062 6.21 8.07 -43.73
CA GLU A 1062 5.37 8.61 -44.81
C GLU A 1062 3.88 8.40 -44.49
N LEU A 1063 3.49 7.21 -44.01
CA LEU A 1063 2.13 6.95 -43.54
C LEU A 1063 1.72 7.88 -42.39
N MET A 1064 2.63 8.15 -41.44
CA MET A 1064 2.41 9.15 -40.39
C MET A 1064 2.16 10.56 -40.96
N LYS A 1065 2.93 10.99 -41.97
CA LYS A 1065 2.74 12.31 -42.60
C LYS A 1065 1.37 12.43 -43.26
N VAL A 1066 0.93 11.43 -44.02
CA VAL A 1066 -0.35 11.51 -44.75
C VAL A 1066 -1.58 11.27 -43.85
N ASN A 1067 -1.40 10.69 -42.66
CA ASN A 1067 -2.50 10.46 -41.71
C ASN A 1067 -2.94 11.75 -40.98
N GLU A 1068 -2.37 12.10 -39.82
CA GLU A 1068 -2.70 13.37 -39.12
C GLU A 1068 -1.58 14.44 -39.25
N GLY A 1069 -0.62 14.24 -40.15
CA GLY A 1069 0.30 15.30 -40.55
C GLY A 1069 -0.41 16.55 -41.11
N PRO A 1070 -1.54 16.48 -41.85
CA PRO A 1070 -2.36 17.65 -42.22
C PRO A 1070 -2.87 18.44 -41.01
N LEU A 1071 -3.36 17.73 -39.97
CA LEU A 1071 -3.81 18.37 -38.73
C LEU A 1071 -2.63 19.01 -37.98
N LEU A 1072 -1.49 18.31 -37.86
CA LEU A 1072 -0.34 18.85 -37.16
C LEU A 1072 0.30 20.03 -37.91
N ARG A 1073 0.37 19.96 -39.25
CA ARG A 1073 0.76 21.06 -40.12
C ARG A 1073 -0.15 22.27 -39.92
N THR A 1074 -1.47 22.06 -39.85
CA THR A 1074 -2.43 23.13 -39.54
C THR A 1074 -2.21 23.72 -38.14
N ILE A 1075 -1.97 22.88 -37.12
CA ILE A 1075 -1.63 23.33 -35.76
C ILE A 1075 -0.33 24.17 -35.77
N MET A 1076 0.69 23.77 -36.52
CA MET A 1076 1.93 24.53 -36.68
C MET A 1076 1.70 25.85 -37.44
N ASN A 1077 0.99 25.84 -38.56
CA ASN A 1077 0.65 27.03 -39.35
C ASN A 1077 -0.12 28.06 -38.50
N ASN A 1078 -1.06 27.63 -37.67
CA ASN A 1078 -1.77 28.52 -36.72
C ASN A 1078 -0.80 29.18 -35.71
N MET A 1079 0.26 28.49 -35.29
CA MET A 1079 1.30 29.08 -34.43
C MET A 1079 2.19 30.07 -35.20
N GLU A 1080 2.54 29.77 -36.45
CA GLU A 1080 3.29 30.67 -37.34
C GLU A 1080 2.49 31.95 -37.64
N ILE A 1081 1.21 31.84 -38.00
CA ILE A 1081 0.28 32.97 -38.17
C ILE A 1081 0.26 33.84 -36.90
N LYS A 1082 0.36 33.23 -35.70
CA LYS A 1082 0.44 33.93 -34.41
C LYS A 1082 1.82 34.52 -34.09
N GLN A 1083 2.88 34.10 -34.77
CA GLN A 1083 4.19 34.78 -34.80
C GLN A 1083 4.15 35.98 -35.76
N GLU A 1084 3.63 35.80 -36.97
CA GLU A 1084 3.71 36.79 -38.05
C GLU A 1084 2.76 37.96 -37.87
N TYR A 1085 1.49 37.72 -37.50
CA TYR A 1085 0.54 38.78 -37.12
C TYR A 1085 1.02 39.64 -35.95
N ARG A 1086 1.91 39.11 -35.10
CA ARG A 1086 2.56 39.89 -34.04
C ARG A 1086 3.69 40.76 -34.59
N LYS A 1087 4.52 40.24 -35.50
CA LYS A 1087 5.61 41.00 -36.14
C LYS A 1087 5.05 42.20 -36.90
N ASN A 1088 4.00 41.99 -37.69
CA ASN A 1088 3.29 43.05 -38.39
C ASN A 1088 1.79 42.72 -38.48
N LYS A 1089 0.96 43.55 -37.82
CA LYS A 1089 -0.51 43.40 -37.79
C LYS A 1089 -1.19 43.63 -39.14
N LYS A 1090 -0.52 44.26 -40.12
CA LYS A 1090 -1.06 44.63 -41.44
C LYS A 1090 -0.80 43.58 -42.54
N VAL A 1091 -0.05 42.51 -42.28
CA VAL A 1091 0.20 41.47 -43.30
C VAL A 1091 -1.08 40.66 -43.53
N ASP A 1092 -1.61 40.64 -44.75
CA ASP A 1092 -2.58 39.61 -45.12
C ASP A 1092 -1.84 38.28 -45.31
N LEU A 1093 -2.18 37.31 -44.45
CA LEU A 1093 -1.55 35.99 -44.40
C LEU A 1093 -2.30 34.96 -45.28
N LYS A 1094 -3.42 35.33 -45.91
CA LYS A 1094 -4.18 34.44 -46.81
C LYS A 1094 -3.29 33.85 -47.91
N ASN A 1095 -2.55 34.68 -48.64
CA ASN A 1095 -1.74 34.22 -49.79
C ASN A 1095 -0.66 33.19 -49.39
N LYS A 1096 -0.24 33.19 -48.11
CA LYS A 1096 0.74 32.25 -47.57
C LYS A 1096 0.10 31.00 -46.93
N TYR A 1097 -1.15 31.10 -46.48
CA TYR A 1097 -1.89 30.04 -45.81
C TYR A 1097 -3.32 29.97 -46.37
N LEU A 1098 -3.43 29.72 -47.68
CA LEU A 1098 -4.64 29.86 -48.52
C LEU A 1098 -5.93 29.29 -47.92
N TYR A 1099 -5.83 28.17 -47.19
CA TYR A 1099 -6.97 27.43 -46.64
C TYR A 1099 -7.15 27.66 -45.11
N SER A 1100 -6.43 28.62 -44.52
CA SER A 1100 -6.47 28.87 -43.08
C SER A 1100 -7.66 29.73 -42.65
N ASN A 1101 -8.73 29.08 -42.19
CA ASN A 1101 -9.81 29.69 -41.42
C ASN A 1101 -9.38 30.23 -40.02
N PHE A 1102 -8.07 30.25 -39.70
CA PHE A 1102 -7.51 30.82 -38.47
C PHE A 1102 -6.87 32.19 -38.73
N THR A 1103 -7.39 33.23 -38.07
CA THR A 1103 -6.79 34.58 -38.12
C THR A 1103 -5.79 34.80 -37.00
N GLY A 1104 -4.77 35.64 -37.20
CA GLY A 1104 -3.81 36.00 -36.16
C GLY A 1104 -4.41 36.66 -34.91
N SER A 1105 -5.67 37.12 -34.97
CA SER A 1105 -6.42 37.61 -33.80
C SER A 1105 -6.87 36.49 -32.86
N MET A 1106 -7.15 35.28 -33.37
CA MET A 1106 -7.68 34.15 -32.61
C MET A 1106 -6.67 33.58 -31.61
N ASN A 1107 -7.13 33.25 -30.41
CA ASN A 1107 -6.30 32.78 -29.29
C ASN A 1107 -6.61 31.32 -28.91
N PHE A 1108 -7.71 30.74 -29.41
CA PHE A 1108 -8.11 29.38 -29.11
C PHE A 1108 -8.61 28.64 -30.34
N VAL A 1109 -8.16 27.40 -30.51
CA VAL A 1109 -8.68 26.47 -31.53
C VAL A 1109 -9.08 25.19 -30.82
N THR A 1110 -10.20 24.58 -31.21
CA THR A 1110 -10.56 23.25 -30.72
C THR A 1110 -11.00 22.34 -31.86
N VAL A 1111 -10.68 21.05 -31.78
CA VAL A 1111 -10.98 20.04 -32.79
C VAL A 1111 -11.62 18.82 -32.11
N ALA A 1112 -12.89 18.55 -32.41
CA ALA A 1112 -13.59 17.34 -31.99
C ALA A 1112 -13.30 16.21 -32.98
N ALA A 1113 -12.63 15.16 -32.51
CA ALA A 1113 -12.05 14.12 -33.37
C ALA A 1113 -12.17 12.71 -32.76
N HIS A 1114 -11.41 11.76 -33.32
CA HIS A 1114 -11.47 10.35 -32.97
C HIS A 1114 -10.31 9.91 -32.07
N ASP A 1115 -10.33 8.64 -31.67
CA ASP A 1115 -9.24 7.95 -30.98
C ASP A 1115 -7.98 7.93 -31.84
N TYR A 1116 -8.11 7.49 -33.09
CA TYR A 1116 -6.98 7.43 -34.04
C TYR A 1116 -6.37 8.81 -34.30
N THR A 1117 -7.15 9.90 -34.31
CA THR A 1117 -6.60 11.26 -34.45
C THR A 1117 -5.61 11.59 -33.32
N LEU A 1118 -5.94 11.21 -32.07
CA LEU A 1118 -5.00 11.38 -30.96
C LEU A 1118 -3.81 10.40 -31.06
N ALA A 1119 -4.03 9.15 -31.50
CA ALA A 1119 -2.95 8.16 -31.67
C ALA A 1119 -1.91 8.60 -32.71
N ASN A 1120 -2.36 9.14 -33.84
CA ASN A 1120 -1.52 9.64 -34.93
C ASN A 1120 -0.78 10.93 -34.58
N LEU A 1121 -1.43 11.90 -33.94
CA LEU A 1121 -0.70 13.03 -33.35
C LEU A 1121 0.38 12.54 -32.38
N PHE A 1122 0.09 11.52 -31.55
CA PHE A 1122 1.10 10.96 -30.66
C PHE A 1122 2.26 10.26 -31.41
N SER A 1123 1.99 9.49 -32.47
CA SER A 1123 3.02 8.77 -33.23
C SER A 1123 4.00 9.72 -33.92
N ILE A 1124 3.47 10.77 -34.57
CA ILE A 1124 4.23 11.85 -35.21
C ILE A 1124 5.10 12.60 -34.19
N ILE A 1125 4.51 12.99 -33.04
CA ILE A 1125 5.15 13.90 -32.08
C ILE A 1125 6.17 13.20 -31.16
N PHE A 1126 5.80 12.08 -30.53
CA PHE A 1126 6.55 11.55 -29.38
C PHE A 1126 7.60 10.50 -29.77
N LYS A 1127 8.82 10.65 -29.24
CA LYS A 1127 9.96 9.77 -29.54
C LYS A 1127 9.61 8.30 -29.28
N LYS A 1128 9.98 7.37 -30.18
CA LYS A 1128 9.65 5.92 -30.18
C LYS A 1128 9.62 5.25 -28.79
N LYS A 1129 10.56 5.58 -27.89
CA LYS A 1129 10.58 5.06 -26.49
C LYS A 1129 9.33 5.37 -25.65
N TYR A 1130 8.52 6.35 -26.03
CA TYR A 1130 7.26 6.71 -25.37
C TYR A 1130 6.02 6.11 -26.06
N LEU A 1131 6.17 5.52 -27.25
CA LEU A 1131 5.08 4.87 -28.01
C LEU A 1131 4.91 3.38 -27.64
N ASN A 1132 5.89 2.78 -26.97
CA ASN A 1132 5.90 1.34 -26.66
C ASN A 1132 5.07 0.94 -25.43
N SER A 1133 4.62 1.88 -24.59
CA SER A 1133 3.60 1.58 -23.58
C SER A 1133 2.21 1.40 -24.21
N SER A 1134 1.33 0.64 -23.56
CA SER A 1134 -0.05 0.31 -23.99
C SER A 1134 -1.06 1.49 -23.95
N VAL A 1135 -0.60 2.68 -24.36
CA VAL A 1135 -1.17 3.99 -24.01
C VAL A 1135 -1.72 4.77 -25.21
N LEU A 1136 -1.43 4.34 -26.45
CA LEU A 1136 -1.99 4.98 -27.66
C LEU A 1136 -3.52 4.80 -27.81
N HIS A 1137 -4.15 3.89 -27.05
CA HIS A 1137 -5.60 3.81 -26.97
C HIS A 1137 -6.15 4.68 -25.83
N PHE A 1138 -6.50 5.92 -26.15
CA PHE A 1138 -6.99 6.91 -25.20
C PHE A 1138 -8.45 6.69 -24.78
N GLN A 1139 -8.83 7.09 -23.56
CA GLN A 1139 -10.22 7.01 -23.10
C GLN A 1139 -11.11 8.04 -23.81
N PHE A 1140 -12.43 7.90 -23.67
CA PHE A 1140 -13.38 8.91 -24.14
C PHE A 1140 -13.17 10.28 -23.45
N ALA A 1141 -13.42 11.36 -24.19
CA ALA A 1141 -13.10 12.73 -23.79
C ALA A 1141 -11.61 12.96 -23.39
N ALA A 1142 -10.69 12.10 -23.82
CA ALA A 1142 -9.26 12.38 -23.78
C ALA A 1142 -8.89 13.53 -24.73
N SER A 1143 -7.84 14.27 -24.40
CA SER A 1143 -7.54 15.57 -25.00
C SER A 1143 -6.04 15.85 -25.05
N LEU A 1144 -5.56 16.37 -26.18
CA LEU A 1144 -4.19 16.82 -26.42
C LEU A 1144 -4.21 18.33 -26.71
N HIS A 1145 -3.35 19.06 -26.02
CA HIS A 1145 -3.33 20.51 -25.98
C HIS A 1145 -1.96 21.03 -26.44
N PHE A 1146 -1.96 21.93 -27.41
CA PHE A 1146 -0.79 22.61 -27.94
C PHE A 1146 -0.86 24.07 -27.53
N GLU A 1147 -0.08 24.43 -26.50
CA GLU A 1147 -0.10 25.75 -25.89
C GLU A 1147 1.16 26.53 -26.30
N LEU A 1148 0.96 27.64 -27.00
CA LEU A 1148 2.00 28.53 -27.48
C LEU A 1148 2.16 29.70 -26.50
N TYR A 1149 3.30 29.75 -25.82
CA TYR A 1149 3.67 30.81 -24.90
C TYR A 1149 4.68 31.76 -25.57
N LEU A 1150 4.60 33.05 -25.24
CA LEU A 1150 5.70 33.97 -25.40
C LEU A 1150 6.55 33.98 -24.12
N ASN A 1151 7.87 33.89 -24.27
CA ASN A 1151 8.81 34.06 -23.17
C ASN A 1151 9.36 35.49 -23.05
N GLN A 1152 10.21 35.70 -22.05
CA GLN A 1152 10.73 37.01 -21.67
C GLN A 1152 11.63 37.63 -22.75
N LYS A 1153 12.32 36.79 -23.54
CA LYS A 1153 13.17 37.19 -24.68
C LYS A 1153 12.36 37.37 -25.98
N ASN A 1154 11.04 37.53 -25.89
CA ASN A 1154 10.08 37.53 -27.01
C ASN A 1154 10.13 36.29 -27.93
N LYS A 1155 10.85 35.22 -27.56
CA LYS A 1155 10.83 33.95 -28.30
C LYS A 1155 9.57 33.16 -27.94
N TYR A 1156 9.16 32.29 -28.86
CA TYR A 1156 7.96 31.48 -28.73
C TYR A 1156 8.33 30.09 -28.18
N GLU A 1157 7.64 29.67 -27.13
CA GLU A 1157 7.79 28.37 -26.47
C GLU A 1157 6.51 27.55 -26.66
N ILE A 1158 6.63 26.32 -27.17
CA ILE A 1158 5.52 25.37 -27.23
C ILE A 1158 5.49 24.50 -25.97
N LYS A 1159 4.28 24.22 -25.49
CA LYS A 1159 4.01 23.27 -24.41
C LYS A 1159 2.93 22.30 -24.84
N ILE A 1160 3.18 21.01 -24.70
CA ILE A 1160 2.24 19.95 -25.06
C ILE A 1160 1.70 19.31 -23.78
N VAL A 1161 0.40 19.45 -23.57
CA VAL A 1161 -0.30 18.99 -22.36
C VAL A 1161 -1.36 17.97 -22.74
N PHE A 1162 -1.54 16.92 -21.96
CA PHE A 1162 -2.52 15.86 -22.20
C PHE A 1162 -3.47 15.69 -21.02
N SER A 1163 -4.74 15.41 -21.31
CA SER A 1163 -5.79 15.07 -20.34
C SER A 1163 -6.40 13.72 -20.72
N GLY A 1164 -6.32 12.75 -19.82
CA GLY A 1164 -6.73 11.37 -20.12
C GLY A 1164 -8.23 11.09 -20.06
N ASN A 1165 -9.03 11.94 -19.40
CA ASN A 1165 -10.46 11.67 -19.15
C ASN A 1165 -11.22 12.97 -18.81
N GLY A 1166 -11.84 13.61 -19.81
CA GLY A 1166 -12.77 14.74 -19.65
C GLY A 1166 -12.24 15.91 -18.80
N GLY A 1167 -10.98 16.29 -18.99
CA GLY A 1167 -10.33 17.44 -18.34
C GLY A 1167 -10.07 17.29 -16.84
N ARG A 1168 -10.20 16.08 -16.26
CA ARG A 1168 -10.01 15.86 -14.80
C ARG A 1168 -8.57 16.13 -14.32
N LYS A 1169 -7.56 15.84 -15.15
CA LYS A 1169 -6.14 16.04 -14.83
C LYS A 1169 -5.36 16.39 -16.08
N PHE A 1170 -4.59 17.47 -16.03
CA PHE A 1170 -3.71 17.93 -17.12
C PHE A 1170 -2.26 17.57 -16.81
N VAL A 1171 -1.58 16.92 -17.77
CA VAL A 1171 -0.22 16.40 -17.63
C VAL A 1171 0.67 17.00 -18.72
N ASP A 1172 1.72 17.71 -18.31
CA ASP A 1172 2.74 18.24 -19.22
C ASP A 1172 3.61 17.09 -19.77
N ILE A 1173 3.57 16.91 -21.10
CA ILE A 1173 4.33 15.88 -21.83
C ILE A 1173 5.27 16.48 -22.88
N THR A 1174 5.49 17.80 -22.86
CA THR A 1174 6.37 18.55 -23.80
C THR A 1174 7.75 17.89 -23.97
N HIS A 1175 8.37 17.53 -22.84
CA HIS A 1175 9.67 16.86 -22.76
C HIS A 1175 9.76 15.50 -23.51
N LYS A 1176 8.64 14.90 -23.88
CA LYS A 1176 8.59 13.62 -24.61
C LYS A 1176 8.65 13.79 -26.12
N ALA A 1177 8.35 14.98 -26.63
CA ALA A 1177 8.27 15.26 -28.07
C ALA A 1177 9.66 15.21 -28.74
N ARG A 1178 9.66 14.95 -30.05
CA ARG A 1178 10.78 15.28 -30.94
C ARG A 1178 10.97 16.81 -30.95
N GLY A 1179 12.18 17.30 -31.21
CA GLY A 1179 12.54 18.72 -31.10
C GLY A 1179 12.74 19.24 -29.68
N CYS A 1180 11.91 18.83 -28.71
CA CYS A 1180 11.94 19.40 -27.35
C CYS A 1180 13.08 18.94 -26.42
N PHE A 1181 14.13 18.27 -26.93
CA PHE A 1181 15.37 17.86 -26.24
C PHE A 1181 15.28 17.21 -24.82
N GLY A 1182 14.09 16.83 -24.32
CA GLY A 1182 13.89 16.40 -22.93
C GLY A 1182 13.53 17.54 -21.96
N SER A 1183 13.50 18.78 -22.45
CA SER A 1183 13.14 19.98 -21.69
C SER A 1183 11.62 20.15 -21.56
N LYS A 1184 11.17 20.75 -20.45
CA LYS A 1184 9.78 21.25 -20.30
C LYS A 1184 9.58 22.64 -20.94
N ILE A 1185 10.67 23.28 -21.36
CA ILE A 1185 10.72 24.52 -22.12
C ILE A 1185 11.23 24.14 -23.51
N CYS A 1186 10.34 24.15 -24.49
CA CYS A 1186 10.64 23.80 -25.88
C CYS A 1186 10.40 25.04 -26.74
N LEU A 1187 11.38 25.51 -27.51
CA LEU A 1187 11.10 26.58 -28.47
C LEU A 1187 10.18 26.04 -29.56
N PHE A 1188 9.23 26.85 -30.02
CA PHE A 1188 8.37 26.47 -31.14
C PHE A 1188 9.20 26.16 -32.39
N ASP A 1189 10.28 26.91 -32.60
CA ASP A 1189 11.17 26.76 -33.76
C ASP A 1189 11.94 25.42 -33.73
N ASP A 1190 12.37 24.94 -32.54
CA ASP A 1190 12.99 23.61 -32.35
C ASP A 1190 12.00 22.47 -32.58
N PHE A 1191 10.76 22.65 -32.10
CA PHE A 1191 9.67 21.70 -32.32
C PHE A 1191 9.33 21.62 -33.81
N LYS A 1192 9.13 22.77 -34.48
CA LYS A 1192 8.90 22.88 -35.91
C LYS A 1192 10.00 22.16 -36.70
N LYS A 1193 11.27 22.50 -36.48
CA LYS A 1193 12.42 21.89 -37.17
C LYS A 1193 12.47 20.36 -37.04
N ALA A 1194 11.93 19.80 -35.96
CA ALA A 1194 11.82 18.35 -35.76
C ALA A 1194 10.53 17.73 -36.32
N MET A 1195 9.48 18.52 -36.53
CA MET A 1195 8.23 18.11 -37.19
C MET A 1195 8.28 18.30 -38.71
N ASP A 1196 9.11 19.19 -39.26
CA ASP A 1196 9.20 19.49 -40.70
C ASP A 1196 9.55 18.27 -41.59
N ARG A 1197 10.12 17.20 -41.01
CA ARG A 1197 10.36 15.91 -41.68
C ARG A 1197 9.24 14.86 -41.45
N ARG A 1198 8.15 15.24 -40.77
CA ARG A 1198 7.06 14.37 -40.30
C ARG A 1198 5.65 14.95 -40.48
N VAL A 1199 5.55 16.10 -41.15
CA VAL A 1199 4.29 16.67 -41.65
C VAL A 1199 4.43 16.92 -43.15
N LEU A 1200 3.31 17.02 -43.86
CA LEU A 1200 3.30 17.40 -45.28
C LEU A 1200 3.76 18.85 -45.43
N LYS A 1201 4.54 19.14 -46.47
CA LYS A 1201 4.90 20.51 -46.85
C LYS A 1201 3.71 21.18 -47.52
N ASP A 1202 3.16 20.51 -48.52
CA ASP A 1202 1.92 20.88 -49.20
C ASP A 1202 0.85 19.84 -48.85
N ILE A 1203 -0.21 20.28 -48.15
CA ILE A 1203 -1.32 19.40 -47.80
C ILE A 1203 -2.16 19.06 -49.05
N GLN A 1204 -2.26 19.96 -50.02
CA GLN A 1204 -3.19 19.81 -51.13
C GLN A 1204 -2.65 18.80 -52.16
N GLY A 1205 -1.44 19.01 -52.68
CA GLY A 1205 -0.81 18.07 -53.61
C GLY A 1205 -0.50 16.72 -52.96
N GLU A 1206 0.11 16.71 -51.76
CA GLU A 1206 0.52 15.44 -51.14
C GLU A 1206 -0.67 14.56 -50.67
N CYS A 1207 -1.88 15.10 -50.51
CA CYS A 1207 -3.10 14.32 -50.21
C CYS A 1207 -4.13 14.21 -51.34
N PHE A 1208 -4.13 15.12 -52.32
CA PHE A 1208 -5.16 15.24 -53.35
C PHE A 1208 -4.63 15.65 -54.74
N ASN A 1209 -3.39 15.31 -55.08
CA ASN A 1209 -3.02 15.17 -56.50
C ASN A 1209 -4.11 14.32 -57.19
N ASN A 1210 -4.63 14.81 -58.33
CA ASN A 1210 -5.90 14.40 -58.99
C ASN A 1210 -7.20 15.10 -58.52
N LEU A 1211 -7.14 16.29 -57.93
CA LEU A 1211 -8.33 17.12 -57.64
C LEU A 1211 -9.21 17.48 -58.85
N ASN A 1212 -8.75 17.27 -60.09
CA ASN A 1212 -9.58 17.37 -61.30
C ASN A 1212 -10.77 16.40 -61.32
N PHE A 1213 -10.76 15.34 -60.49
CA PHE A 1213 -11.88 14.39 -60.39
C PHE A 1213 -13.11 14.98 -59.66
N TRP A 1214 -12.91 15.92 -58.73
CA TRP A 1214 -13.97 16.53 -57.91
C TRP A 1214 -14.47 17.89 -58.48
N LYS A 1215 -14.52 18.00 -59.81
CA LYS A 1215 -15.14 19.11 -60.55
C LYS A 1215 -16.17 18.63 -61.58
N LYS A 1216 -16.58 17.35 -61.50
CA LYS A 1216 -17.59 16.70 -62.36
C LYS A 1216 -18.73 16.02 -61.58
N GLU A 1217 -18.68 16.11 -60.25
CA GLU A 1217 -19.78 15.86 -59.30
C GLU A 1217 -19.99 17.14 -58.49
#